data_AF-A0A9R0KCZ4-F1
#
_entry.id   AF-A0A9R0KCZ4-F1
#
_cell.length_a   1.000
_cell.length_b   1.000
_cell.length_c   1.000
_cell.angle_alpha   90.00
_cell.angle_beta   90.00
_cell.angle_gamma   90.00
#
_symmetry.space_group_name_H-M   'P 1'
#
loop_
_entity.id
_entity.type
_entity.pdbx_description
1 polymer ?
#
loop_
_entity_poly.entity_id
_entity_poly.type
_entity_poly.pdbx_seq_one_letter_code
_entity_poly.pdbx_strand_id
1 'polypeptide(L)'
;MDLNVSPLPEDDEEYCENHFGEDVPRNDNIETAVQTMRREREERRDRIKRDPIDERPMRVTRPLERDEGPVLKKFKTERNRLPPGWLDCPNFGHEVGFIIPSKVPLDESFNDCVGPGKRYSFRQVVHLLRVKTFKIGMIVDLTNTDRYYSSSDFKKEGLKYLKIRCQGRDSVPDNESVNIFVFEVAQFIFNQSERQPRKYVFVHCTHGHNRTGYMIVHYLMRTQQASSVTEAIERFAKARPPGIYKQDYIDALYAFYHETRSDLVVCPDTPEWKRSSDFDLNGEALPEDDDGVPYASTNEKPENVVRLTNDDVLGDKVPDQQEYQLQRFCCEILKTVGRGTVQFPGSHPVSLDRDNLQLLRQRYYYATWKADGTRYMLLLCPDGAYLVDRSFKFRRVQMRFPCKNMTDLHQYTLLDGEMIIDTISSERQERRYLIYDLIAINRVSLAERPFHERWKLIEKEVVEPRNLERRSMDLNGKPYRYDLEPFRVRRKDFWLLSTVGKLLKEFIPNLSHEADGLVFQGWDDPYVPRTHQGLLKWKYPEMNSVDFLFEIGEDGAENLCLYDRGKKRLMDNNRVKFGDGIDPSAYAGKIVECSFDSEENMWVCMRVRTDKTTPNEFNTYRKVMKSITDNITEEVLLNEIGEIIRLPMYADRIQSDSRAMKKGKQPAQRKM
;
A
#
# COMPACT_ATOMS: atom_id res chain seq x y z
N MET A 1 29.99 45.42 23.34
CA MET A 1 31.10 46.37 23.45
C MET A 1 32.36 45.54 23.47
N ASP A 2 33.16 45.68 22.41
CA ASP A 2 34.63 45.79 22.38
C ASP A 2 35.48 44.88 23.29
N LEU A 3 36.63 44.36 22.92
CA LEU A 3 37.52 44.39 21.75
C LEU A 3 38.65 43.39 22.12
N ASN A 4 39.30 42.83 21.11
CA ASN A 4 40.67 42.31 21.03
C ASN A 4 41.53 42.20 22.31
N VAL A 5 42.30 41.10 22.41
CA VAL A 5 43.78 41.11 22.40
C VAL A 5 44.30 39.67 22.55
N SER A 6 45.00 39.19 21.52
CA SER A 6 45.97 38.08 21.63
C SER A 6 47.27 38.57 22.26
N PRO A 7 48.11 37.66 22.79
CA PRO A 7 49.42 37.52 22.15
C PRO A 7 49.86 36.05 21.97
N LEU A 8 50.47 35.79 20.82
CA LEU A 8 51.44 34.70 20.52
C LEU A 8 52.87 35.21 20.89
N PRO A 9 53.98 34.48 20.69
CA PRO A 9 54.20 33.03 20.48
C PRO A 9 55.33 32.47 21.41
N GLU A 10 55.55 31.15 21.39
CA GLU A 10 56.89 30.59 21.58
C GLU A 10 57.20 29.66 20.41
N ASP A 11 58.31 29.99 19.75
CA ASP A 11 58.94 29.34 18.63
C ASP A 11 59.64 28.05 19.07
N ASP A 12 59.65 27.05 18.20
CA ASP A 12 60.79 26.15 18.03
C ASP A 12 60.91 25.84 16.54
N GLU A 13 61.79 26.59 15.89
CA GLU A 13 62.31 26.32 14.54
C GLU A 13 63.45 25.29 14.65
N GLU A 14 63.41 24.25 13.81
CA GLU A 14 64.64 23.61 13.34
C GLU A 14 64.65 23.65 11.81
N TYR A 15 65.53 24.51 11.29
CA TYR A 15 65.83 24.74 9.89
C TYR A 15 66.69 23.62 9.32
N CYS A 16 66.44 23.26 8.05
CA CYS A 16 67.52 23.13 7.09
C CYS A 16 67.07 23.58 5.69
N GLU A 17 67.46 24.82 5.39
CA GLU A 17 67.80 25.47 4.12
C GLU A 17 68.40 24.54 3.03
N ASN A 18 68.42 24.83 1.72
CA ASN A 18 67.73 25.78 0.83
C ASN A 18 68.24 25.50 -0.62
N HIS A 19 67.57 26.09 -1.61
CA HIS A 19 68.10 26.59 -2.91
C HIS A 19 67.78 25.93 -4.28
N PHE A 20 66.93 26.69 -4.98
CA PHE A 20 66.94 27.13 -6.39
C PHE A 20 66.64 26.15 -7.54
N GLY A 21 65.41 26.27 -8.06
CA GLY A 21 65.15 26.80 -9.41
C GLY A 21 65.21 25.82 -10.59
N GLU A 22 64.05 25.52 -11.17
CA GLU A 22 63.83 25.59 -12.63
C GLU A 22 62.33 25.47 -12.95
N ASP A 23 61.80 26.52 -13.59
CA ASP A 23 60.48 26.55 -14.22
C ASP A 23 60.43 25.56 -15.39
N VAL A 24 59.48 24.63 -15.36
CA VAL A 24 59.09 23.80 -16.53
C VAL A 24 57.58 24.00 -16.75
N PRO A 25 57.14 24.40 -17.96
CA PRO A 25 55.74 24.76 -18.20
C PRO A 25 54.86 23.50 -18.14
N ARG A 26 53.74 23.57 -17.41
CA ARG A 26 52.64 22.61 -17.54
C ARG A 26 51.99 22.80 -18.91
N ASN A 27 52.27 21.86 -19.80
CA ASN A 27 51.62 21.76 -21.11
C ASN A 27 50.22 21.16 -20.91
N ASP A 28 49.17 21.97 -21.06
CA ASP A 28 47.79 21.48 -21.16
C ASP A 28 47.58 20.84 -22.54
N ASN A 29 47.94 19.55 -22.66
CA ASN A 29 47.63 18.77 -23.84
C ASN A 29 46.21 18.19 -23.75
N ILE A 30 45.29 18.77 -24.52
CA ILE A 30 44.00 18.17 -24.83
C ILE A 30 44.27 16.96 -25.74
N GLU A 31 44.17 15.74 -25.19
CA GLU A 31 44.32 14.50 -25.95
C GLU A 31 43.16 14.36 -26.95
N THR A 32 43.49 14.37 -28.25
CA THR A 32 42.50 14.15 -29.32
C THR A 32 42.23 12.67 -29.52
N ALA A 33 41.04 12.31 -30.02
CA ALA A 33 40.62 10.91 -30.24
C ALA A 33 41.60 10.07 -31.10
N VAL A 34 42.41 10.73 -31.94
CA VAL A 34 43.45 10.10 -32.76
C VAL A 34 44.67 9.69 -31.94
N GLN A 35 45.02 10.44 -30.89
CA GLN A 35 46.14 10.14 -29.99
C GLN A 35 45.81 8.97 -29.07
N THR A 36 44.57 8.90 -28.57
CA THR A 36 44.08 7.74 -27.80
C THR A 36 44.12 6.45 -28.64
N MET A 37 43.70 6.51 -29.91
CA MET A 37 43.77 5.36 -30.83
C MET A 37 45.20 4.86 -31.09
N ARG A 38 46.19 5.77 -31.15
CA ARG A 38 47.60 5.39 -31.34
C ARG A 38 48.17 4.70 -30.10
N ARG A 39 47.86 5.21 -28.90
CA ARG A 39 48.28 4.62 -27.62
C ARG A 39 47.74 3.19 -27.45
N GLU A 40 46.45 2.99 -27.71
CA GLU A 40 45.82 1.66 -27.65
C GLU A 40 46.38 0.67 -28.69
N ARG A 41 46.83 1.17 -29.85
CA ARG A 41 47.47 0.34 -30.89
C ARG A 41 48.88 -0.09 -30.50
N GLU A 42 49.64 0.73 -29.79
CA GLU A 42 50.97 0.37 -29.26
C GLU A 42 50.86 -0.62 -28.10
N GLU A 43 49.91 -0.43 -27.18
CA GLU A 43 49.63 -1.39 -26.09
C GLU A 43 49.22 -2.78 -26.61
N ARG A 44 48.53 -2.84 -27.77
CA ARG A 44 48.25 -4.12 -28.47
C ARG A 44 49.51 -4.78 -29.03
N ARG A 45 50.46 -4.00 -29.59
CA ARG A 45 51.72 -4.56 -30.14
C ARG A 45 52.62 -5.13 -29.04
N ASP A 46 52.63 -4.48 -27.87
CA ASP A 46 53.43 -4.94 -26.73
C ASP A 46 52.83 -6.14 -26.00
N ARG A 47 51.51 -6.37 -26.16
CA ARG A 47 50.84 -7.56 -25.64
C ARG A 47 51.10 -8.81 -26.52
N ILE A 48 51.19 -8.62 -27.84
CA ILE A 48 51.48 -9.70 -28.82
C ILE A 48 52.94 -10.19 -28.74
N LYS A 49 53.87 -9.36 -28.27
CA LYS A 49 55.30 -9.72 -28.13
C LYS A 49 55.61 -10.60 -26.89
N ARG A 50 54.65 -10.86 -25.99
CA ARG A 50 54.90 -11.52 -24.70
C ARG A 50 54.54 -13.01 -24.61
N ASP A 51 54.05 -13.63 -25.67
CA ASP A 51 53.74 -15.07 -25.69
C ASP A 51 54.80 -15.87 -26.46
N PRO A 52 55.54 -16.80 -25.83
CA PRO A 52 56.47 -17.71 -26.52
C PRO A 52 55.73 -18.93 -27.12
N ILE A 53 56.12 -19.29 -28.34
CA ILE A 53 55.72 -20.51 -29.07
C ILE A 53 56.64 -21.66 -28.62
N ASP A 54 56.08 -22.85 -28.32
CA ASP A 54 56.88 -24.06 -28.11
C ASP A 54 56.29 -25.31 -28.80
N GLU A 55 57.18 -26.25 -29.11
CA GLU A 55 57.24 -27.08 -30.33
C GLU A 55 56.47 -28.43 -30.34
N ARG A 56 56.30 -29.00 -31.56
CA ARG A 56 55.76 -30.36 -31.87
C ARG A 56 56.77 -31.50 -31.59
N PRO A 57 56.37 -32.80 -31.63
CA PRO A 57 56.66 -33.61 -32.84
C PRO A 57 55.70 -34.78 -33.22
N MET A 58 55.54 -34.98 -34.56
CA MET A 58 55.46 -36.22 -35.41
C MET A 58 54.43 -37.37 -35.13
N ARG A 59 53.85 -38.16 -36.07
CA ARG A 59 53.79 -38.30 -37.56
C ARG A 59 52.73 -39.40 -37.95
N VAL A 60 52.02 -39.20 -39.09
CA VAL A 60 51.58 -40.17 -40.16
C VAL A 60 50.51 -41.25 -39.80
N THR A 61 49.35 -41.44 -40.46
CA THR A 61 49.07 -41.76 -41.90
C THR A 61 47.57 -41.52 -42.27
N ARG A 62 47.28 -41.16 -43.53
CA ARG A 62 45.94 -40.96 -44.18
C ARG A 62 45.35 -42.32 -44.70
N PRO A 63 44.06 -42.47 -45.14
CA PRO A 63 43.35 -41.54 -46.06
C PRO A 63 41.81 -41.36 -45.97
N LEU A 64 41.40 -40.17 -46.45
CA LEU A 64 40.21 -39.78 -47.24
C LEU A 64 38.82 -40.34 -46.85
N GLU A 65 37.94 -39.46 -46.35
CA GLU A 65 36.76 -38.98 -47.10
C GLU A 65 36.10 -37.81 -46.35
N ARG A 66 35.33 -37.00 -47.08
CA ARG A 66 34.82 -35.68 -46.70
C ARG A 66 33.89 -35.74 -45.50
N ASP A 67 34.23 -35.07 -44.40
CA ASP A 67 33.22 -34.59 -43.46
C ASP A 67 33.72 -33.43 -42.55
N GLU A 68 32.78 -32.53 -42.27
CA GLU A 68 32.70 -31.54 -41.18
C GLU A 68 33.95 -30.68 -40.84
N GLY A 69 33.91 -29.40 -41.22
CA GLY A 69 34.81 -28.37 -40.68
C GLY A 69 34.60 -28.20 -39.17
N PRO A 70 35.67 -28.08 -38.36
CA PRO A 70 35.54 -28.13 -36.91
C PRO A 70 34.88 -26.86 -36.37
N VAL A 71 33.75 -27.09 -35.70
CA VAL A 71 33.08 -26.18 -34.77
C VAL A 71 34.12 -25.60 -33.82
N LEU A 72 34.54 -24.36 -34.07
CA LEU A 72 35.25 -23.57 -33.07
C LEU A 72 34.28 -23.35 -31.91
N LYS A 73 34.52 -24.08 -30.81
CA LYS A 73 33.85 -23.98 -29.51
C LYS A 73 33.36 -22.56 -29.19
N LYS A 74 32.08 -22.30 -29.46
CA LYS A 74 31.28 -21.25 -28.83
C LYS A 74 31.06 -21.64 -27.36
N PHE A 75 32.04 -21.38 -26.51
CA PHE A 75 31.81 -21.20 -25.07
C PHE A 75 31.98 -19.71 -24.75
N LYS A 76 31.19 -18.83 -25.38
CA LYS A 76 30.89 -17.53 -24.79
C LYS A 76 29.79 -17.79 -23.76
N THR A 77 30.15 -17.78 -22.49
CA THR A 77 29.25 -17.87 -21.33
C THR A 77 28.02 -16.99 -21.53
N GLU A 78 26.82 -17.53 -21.30
CA GLU A 78 25.51 -16.84 -21.38
C GLU A 78 25.49 -15.48 -20.67
N ARG A 79 26.36 -15.32 -19.67
CA ARG A 79 26.56 -14.12 -18.85
C ARG A 79 26.74 -12.81 -19.64
N ASN A 80 27.37 -12.86 -20.82
CA ASN A 80 27.71 -11.65 -21.61
C ASN A 80 26.87 -11.49 -22.88
N ARG A 81 25.72 -12.18 -22.99
CA ARG A 81 24.80 -12.00 -24.12
C ARG A 81 24.04 -10.66 -24.00
N LEU A 82 24.07 -9.85 -25.05
CA LEU A 82 23.33 -8.59 -25.07
C LEU A 82 21.82 -8.83 -25.06
N PRO A 83 21.03 -7.99 -24.35
CA PRO A 83 19.58 -8.09 -24.42
C PRO A 83 19.10 -7.83 -25.86
N PRO A 84 18.13 -8.61 -26.36
CA PRO A 84 17.56 -8.41 -27.70
C PRO A 84 17.08 -6.96 -27.91
N GLY A 85 17.43 -6.36 -29.04
CA GLY A 85 17.08 -4.97 -29.38
C GLY A 85 17.76 -3.87 -28.55
N TRP A 86 18.68 -4.21 -27.63
CA TRP A 86 19.33 -3.21 -26.76
C TRP A 86 20.27 -2.26 -27.51
N LEU A 87 20.97 -2.74 -28.54
CA LEU A 87 21.96 -1.97 -29.29
C LEU A 87 21.34 -0.76 -29.99
N ASP A 88 20.20 -0.96 -30.63
CA ASP A 88 19.54 0.07 -31.45
C ASP A 88 18.45 0.82 -30.67
N CYS A 89 18.12 0.36 -29.45
CA CYS A 89 17.28 1.12 -28.53
C CYS A 89 17.97 2.44 -28.12
N PRO A 90 17.29 3.60 -28.20
CA PRO A 90 17.86 4.89 -27.77
C PRO A 90 18.33 4.88 -26.31
N ASN A 91 19.42 5.58 -26.00
CA ASN A 91 20.06 5.49 -24.67
C ASN A 91 19.16 5.96 -23.51
N PHE A 92 18.80 7.25 -23.49
CA PHE A 92 17.95 7.84 -22.44
C PHE A 92 16.98 8.88 -23.04
N GLY A 93 15.90 9.18 -22.32
CA GLY A 93 14.92 10.20 -22.70
C GLY A 93 15.19 11.56 -22.04
N HIS A 94 14.32 12.51 -22.29
CA HIS A 94 14.25 13.78 -21.56
C HIS A 94 13.73 13.57 -20.15
N GLU A 95 13.95 14.55 -19.28
CA GLU A 95 13.50 14.53 -17.90
C GLU A 95 11.97 14.65 -17.79
N VAL A 96 11.41 13.82 -16.92
CA VAL A 96 10.02 13.90 -16.47
C VAL A 96 10.06 14.41 -15.02
N GLY A 97 10.03 15.74 -14.87
CA GLY A 97 10.30 16.36 -13.58
C GLY A 97 11.76 16.13 -13.17
N PHE A 98 12.00 15.39 -12.09
CA PHE A 98 13.35 15.02 -11.62
C PHE A 98 13.75 13.60 -12.01
N ILE A 99 13.00 12.94 -12.90
CA ILE A 99 13.23 11.55 -13.31
C ILE A 99 13.77 11.50 -14.73
N ILE A 100 14.85 10.75 -14.95
CA ILE A 100 15.42 10.51 -16.28
C ILE A 100 15.17 9.03 -16.65
N PRO A 101 14.27 8.75 -17.61
CA PRO A 101 14.02 7.40 -18.09
C PRO A 101 15.14 6.94 -19.03
N SER A 102 15.59 5.71 -18.86
CA SER A 102 16.74 5.19 -19.61
C SER A 102 16.67 3.69 -19.88
N LYS A 103 17.37 3.23 -20.93
CA LYS A 103 17.73 1.81 -21.04
C LYS A 103 18.83 1.47 -20.04
N VAL A 104 19.02 0.17 -19.78
CA VAL A 104 20.04 -0.30 -18.84
C VAL A 104 21.45 0.01 -19.37
N PRO A 105 22.32 0.68 -18.60
CA PRO A 105 23.74 0.76 -18.92
C PRO A 105 24.42 -0.60 -18.69
N LEU A 106 25.32 -0.98 -19.57
CA LEU A 106 26.10 -2.23 -19.45
C LEU A 106 27.52 -1.92 -19.00
N ASP A 107 28.06 -2.75 -18.11
CA ASP A 107 29.43 -2.62 -17.65
C ASP A 107 30.46 -3.10 -18.69
N GLU A 108 31.74 -2.98 -18.34
CA GLU A 108 32.84 -3.29 -19.24
C GLU A 108 32.87 -4.77 -19.68
N SER A 109 32.17 -5.68 -19.01
CA SER A 109 32.11 -7.10 -19.41
C SER A 109 31.42 -7.32 -20.75
N PHE A 110 30.60 -6.36 -21.20
CA PHE A 110 29.91 -6.40 -22.49
C PHE A 110 30.69 -5.68 -23.62
N ASN A 111 31.86 -5.10 -23.35
CA ASN A 111 32.62 -4.30 -24.32
C ASN A 111 33.03 -5.06 -25.59
N ASP A 112 33.22 -6.38 -25.50
CA ASP A 112 33.56 -7.24 -26.64
C ASP A 112 32.35 -7.58 -27.52
N CYS A 113 31.13 -7.34 -27.01
CA CYS A 113 29.87 -7.56 -27.73
C CYS A 113 29.30 -6.26 -28.31
N VAL A 114 29.81 -5.09 -27.88
CA VAL A 114 29.32 -3.78 -28.30
C VAL A 114 30.40 -3.04 -29.10
N GLY A 115 30.09 -2.74 -30.37
CA GLY A 115 31.00 -2.01 -31.26
C GLY A 115 31.44 -0.63 -30.70
N PRO A 116 32.66 -0.16 -31.01
CA PRO A 116 33.10 1.20 -30.66
C PRO A 116 32.10 2.26 -31.13
N GLY A 117 31.72 3.19 -30.24
CA GLY A 117 30.72 4.23 -30.53
C GLY A 117 29.27 3.88 -30.13
N LYS A 118 28.93 2.60 -29.95
CA LYS A 118 27.61 2.16 -29.43
C LYS A 118 27.63 1.78 -27.94
N ARG A 119 28.77 1.94 -27.26
CA ARG A 119 28.92 1.65 -25.83
C ARG A 119 28.07 2.59 -24.98
N TYR A 120 27.40 2.02 -23.98
CA TYR A 120 26.55 2.75 -23.05
C TYR A 120 26.71 2.18 -21.63
N SER A 121 27.68 2.72 -20.90
CA SER A 121 28.04 2.36 -19.52
C SER A 121 27.69 3.47 -18.52
N PHE A 122 27.61 3.15 -17.23
CA PHE A 122 27.34 4.17 -16.19
C PHE A 122 28.36 5.31 -16.18
N ARG A 123 29.63 5.03 -16.48
CA ARG A 123 30.67 6.07 -16.63
C ARG A 123 30.30 7.07 -17.72
N GLN A 124 29.82 6.57 -18.86
CA GLN A 124 29.34 7.42 -19.96
C GLN A 124 28.04 8.14 -19.59
N VAL A 125 27.10 7.47 -18.90
CA VAL A 125 25.86 8.12 -18.42
C VAL A 125 26.17 9.31 -17.53
N VAL A 126 27.01 9.10 -16.51
CA VAL A 126 27.39 10.14 -15.55
C VAL A 126 28.10 11.28 -16.28
N HIS A 127 29.00 10.99 -17.22
CA HIS A 127 29.66 12.01 -18.02
C HIS A 127 28.67 12.81 -18.89
N LEU A 128 27.82 12.14 -19.66
CA LEU A 128 26.83 12.76 -20.54
C LEU A 128 25.84 13.64 -19.78
N LEU A 129 25.39 13.17 -18.62
CA LEU A 129 24.46 13.93 -17.78
C LEU A 129 25.16 15.11 -17.10
N ARG A 130 26.41 14.97 -16.65
CA ARG A 130 27.20 16.10 -16.12
C ARG A 130 27.42 17.20 -17.17
N VAL A 131 27.69 16.83 -18.42
CA VAL A 131 27.82 17.79 -19.53
C VAL A 131 26.50 18.56 -19.74
N LYS A 132 25.36 17.88 -19.58
CA LYS A 132 24.03 18.49 -19.60
C LYS A 132 23.61 19.12 -18.25
N THR A 133 24.57 19.38 -17.36
CA THR A 133 24.38 19.94 -16.00
C THR A 133 23.44 19.15 -15.07
N PHE A 134 23.08 17.91 -15.43
CA PHE A 134 22.30 17.01 -14.60
C PHE A 134 23.20 16.23 -13.64
N LYS A 135 22.93 16.35 -12.34
CA LYS A 135 23.59 15.57 -11.29
C LYS A 135 22.69 14.40 -10.87
N ILE A 136 23.09 13.16 -11.11
CA ILE A 136 22.34 12.00 -10.59
C ILE A 136 22.58 11.91 -9.08
N GLY A 137 21.53 11.59 -8.32
CA GLY A 137 21.65 11.25 -6.90
C GLY A 137 21.00 9.94 -6.51
N MET A 138 20.15 9.38 -7.37
CA MET A 138 19.52 8.08 -7.17
C MET A 138 19.43 7.30 -8.47
N ILE A 139 19.67 6.00 -8.42
CA ILE A 139 19.49 5.04 -9.51
C ILE A 139 18.39 4.06 -9.09
N VAL A 140 17.38 3.91 -9.93
CA VAL A 140 16.34 2.88 -9.80
C VAL A 140 16.51 1.87 -10.92
N ASP A 141 16.76 0.63 -10.52
CA ASP A 141 16.92 -0.51 -11.40
C ASP A 141 15.68 -1.39 -11.34
N LEU A 142 14.94 -1.45 -12.44
CA LEU A 142 13.71 -2.24 -12.59
C LEU A 142 13.95 -3.62 -13.23
N THR A 143 15.21 -4.00 -13.50
CA THR A 143 15.53 -5.27 -14.16
C THR A 143 15.46 -6.44 -13.19
N ASN A 144 15.03 -7.61 -13.67
CA ASN A 144 15.00 -8.85 -12.88
C ASN A 144 16.31 -9.64 -12.94
N THR A 145 17.45 -8.96 -13.06
CA THR A 145 18.75 -9.61 -13.17
C THR A 145 19.84 -8.70 -12.64
N ASP A 146 20.92 -9.28 -12.13
CA ASP A 146 22.09 -8.56 -11.63
C ASP A 146 23.29 -8.68 -12.60
N ARG A 147 23.05 -9.17 -13.82
CA ARG A 147 24.10 -9.46 -14.82
C ARG A 147 24.66 -8.26 -15.56
N TYR A 148 23.98 -7.11 -15.52
CA TYR A 148 24.30 -5.98 -16.39
C TYR A 148 25.41 -5.07 -15.87
N TYR A 149 25.51 -4.91 -14.55
CA TYR A 149 26.53 -4.11 -13.88
C TYR A 149 26.54 -4.39 -12.38
N SER A 150 27.67 -4.11 -11.73
CA SER A 150 27.77 -4.13 -10.27
C SER A 150 27.34 -2.79 -9.65
N SER A 151 26.55 -2.84 -8.57
CA SER A 151 26.12 -1.66 -7.82
C SER A 151 27.13 -1.20 -6.75
N SER A 152 28.24 -1.93 -6.57
CA SER A 152 29.21 -1.71 -5.48
C SER A 152 29.85 -0.32 -5.50
N ASP A 153 30.02 0.28 -6.68
CA ASP A 153 30.72 1.57 -6.84
C ASP A 153 29.80 2.79 -6.64
N PHE A 154 28.48 2.62 -6.74
CA PHE A 154 27.54 3.74 -6.59
C PHE A 154 27.52 4.33 -5.19
N LYS A 155 27.67 3.49 -4.16
CA LYS A 155 27.73 3.96 -2.76
C LYS A 155 28.95 4.85 -2.51
N LYS A 156 30.09 4.53 -3.13
CA LYS A 156 31.33 5.31 -3.02
C LYS A 156 31.19 6.70 -3.65
N GLU A 157 30.40 6.81 -4.71
CA GLU A 157 30.09 8.08 -5.39
C GLU A 157 28.94 8.86 -4.74
N GLY A 158 28.39 8.39 -3.61
CA GLY A 158 27.27 9.03 -2.91
C GLY A 158 25.94 8.95 -3.66
N LEU A 159 25.78 7.94 -4.54
CA LEU A 159 24.55 7.65 -5.27
C LEU A 159 23.71 6.64 -4.49
N LYS A 160 22.42 6.96 -4.28
CA LYS A 160 21.46 5.99 -3.74
C LYS A 160 21.10 4.98 -4.82
N TYR A 161 21.18 3.69 -4.53
CA TYR A 161 20.79 2.63 -5.46
C TYR A 161 19.58 1.88 -4.92
N LEU A 162 18.53 1.74 -5.73
CA LEU A 162 17.30 1.02 -5.42
C LEU A 162 17.03 -0.01 -6.51
N LYS A 163 17.00 -1.29 -6.14
CA LYS A 163 16.65 -2.40 -7.02
C LYS A 163 15.20 -2.81 -6.75
N ILE A 164 14.35 -2.75 -7.77
CA ILE A 164 12.97 -3.25 -7.73
C ILE A 164 12.86 -4.32 -8.82
N ARG A 165 12.89 -5.58 -8.41
CA ARG A 165 12.86 -6.71 -9.36
C ARG A 165 11.46 -6.87 -9.93
N CYS A 166 11.23 -6.26 -11.09
CA CYS A 166 9.98 -6.43 -11.83
C CYS A 166 10.05 -7.71 -12.65
N GLN A 167 9.11 -8.64 -12.45
CA GLN A 167 9.04 -9.91 -13.17
C GLN A 167 9.09 -9.71 -14.71
N GLY A 168 9.65 -10.69 -15.42
CA GLY A 168 9.70 -10.74 -16.88
C GLY A 168 8.43 -11.37 -17.47
N ARG A 169 8.24 -11.20 -18.80
CA ARG A 169 7.09 -11.66 -19.63
C ARG A 169 5.74 -11.02 -19.30
N ASP A 170 5.16 -10.35 -20.30
CA ASP A 170 3.77 -9.85 -20.46
C ASP A 170 2.96 -9.55 -19.20
N SER A 171 3.62 -9.08 -18.16
CA SER A 171 3.04 -8.70 -16.88
C SER A 171 3.51 -7.31 -16.53
N VAL A 172 2.62 -6.54 -15.94
CA VAL A 172 2.92 -5.23 -15.40
C VAL A 172 3.55 -5.38 -14.01
N PRO A 173 4.38 -4.42 -13.56
CA PRO A 173 4.85 -4.40 -12.18
C PRO A 173 3.69 -4.47 -11.18
N ASP A 174 3.85 -5.28 -10.14
CA ASP A 174 2.86 -5.44 -9.08
C ASP A 174 2.72 -4.16 -8.22
N ASN A 175 1.61 -4.04 -7.50
CA ASN A 175 1.29 -2.84 -6.73
C ASN A 175 2.29 -2.57 -5.59
N GLU A 176 2.89 -3.59 -4.97
CA GLU A 176 3.89 -3.41 -3.91
C GLU A 176 5.16 -2.79 -4.49
N SER A 177 5.64 -3.30 -5.64
CA SER A 177 6.74 -2.71 -6.40
C SER A 177 6.48 -1.25 -6.78
N VAL A 178 5.26 -0.92 -7.22
CA VAL A 178 4.86 0.46 -7.52
C VAL A 178 4.84 1.33 -6.26
N ASN A 179 4.31 0.84 -5.14
CA ASN A 179 4.27 1.57 -3.88
C ASN A 179 5.69 1.91 -3.39
N ILE A 180 6.62 0.94 -3.46
CA ILE A 180 8.04 1.15 -3.15
C ILE A 180 8.64 2.22 -4.07
N PHE A 181 8.44 2.11 -5.39
CA PHE A 181 8.97 3.06 -6.36
C PHE A 181 8.50 4.49 -6.05
N VAL A 182 7.19 4.69 -5.94
CA VAL A 182 6.61 6.03 -5.76
C VAL A 182 7.05 6.64 -4.44
N PHE A 183 7.01 5.86 -3.35
CA PHE A 183 7.43 6.34 -2.03
C PHE A 183 8.91 6.74 -2.02
N GLU A 184 9.81 5.87 -2.46
CA GLU A 184 11.25 6.10 -2.41
C GLU A 184 11.68 7.28 -3.29
N VAL A 185 11.09 7.41 -4.48
CA VAL A 185 11.36 8.52 -5.41
C VAL A 185 10.80 9.84 -4.86
N ALA A 186 9.56 9.84 -4.35
CA ALA A 186 8.97 11.04 -3.75
C ALA A 186 9.76 11.51 -2.53
N GLN A 187 10.15 10.60 -1.62
CA GLN A 187 10.98 10.89 -0.46
C GLN A 187 12.34 11.44 -0.87
N PHE A 188 12.99 10.83 -1.86
CA PHE A 188 14.28 11.30 -2.35
C PHE A 188 14.20 12.73 -2.89
N ILE A 189 13.17 13.05 -3.67
CA ILE A 189 12.97 14.38 -4.25
C ILE A 189 12.58 15.40 -3.17
N PHE A 190 11.72 15.03 -2.23
CA PHE A 190 11.27 15.90 -1.14
C PHE A 190 12.40 16.27 -0.17
N ASN A 191 13.29 15.33 0.15
CA ASN A 191 14.38 15.54 1.11
C ASN A 191 15.59 16.29 0.53
N GLN A 192 15.54 16.75 -0.73
CA GLN A 192 16.64 17.52 -1.29
C GLN A 192 16.67 18.93 -0.73
N SER A 193 17.85 19.36 -0.25
CA SER A 193 18.03 20.71 0.25
C SER A 193 17.93 21.75 -0.86
N GLU A 194 17.20 22.83 -0.62
CA GLU A 194 17.14 24.00 -1.51
C GLU A 194 18.49 24.70 -1.69
N ARG A 195 19.45 24.46 -0.77
CA ARG A 195 20.80 25.07 -0.79
C ARG A 195 21.78 24.34 -1.71
N GLN A 196 21.40 23.18 -2.26
CA GLN A 196 22.25 22.34 -3.10
C GLN A 196 21.61 22.18 -4.49
N PRO A 197 22.42 21.98 -5.55
CA PRO A 197 21.86 21.72 -6.88
C PRO A 197 21.02 20.44 -6.83
N ARG A 198 19.80 20.52 -7.38
CA ARG A 198 18.85 19.40 -7.40
C ARG A 198 19.45 18.21 -8.13
N LYS A 199 19.32 17.04 -7.52
CA LYS A 199 19.76 15.75 -8.03
C LYS A 199 18.61 15.02 -8.70
N TYR A 200 18.91 14.35 -9.80
CA TYR A 200 17.96 13.59 -10.60
C TYR A 200 17.95 12.12 -10.19
N VAL A 201 16.81 11.48 -10.45
CA VAL A 201 16.58 10.04 -10.31
C VAL A 201 16.71 9.40 -11.68
N PHE A 202 17.70 8.54 -11.85
CA PHE A 202 17.91 7.77 -13.07
C PHE A 202 17.14 6.46 -12.98
N VAL A 203 16.09 6.29 -13.79
CA VAL A 203 15.22 5.11 -13.75
C VAL A 203 15.40 4.31 -15.02
N HIS A 204 15.75 3.03 -14.89
CA HIS A 204 15.93 2.16 -16.04
C HIS A 204 15.29 0.79 -15.86
N CYS A 205 14.94 0.18 -16.99
CA CYS A 205 14.74 -1.25 -17.13
C CYS A 205 15.61 -1.72 -18.31
N THR A 206 15.37 -2.90 -18.88
CA THR A 206 16.16 -3.38 -20.03
C THR A 206 16.21 -2.36 -21.17
N HIS A 207 15.05 -1.83 -21.61
CA HIS A 207 14.96 -0.87 -22.72
C HIS A 207 14.51 0.54 -22.28
N GLY A 208 13.98 0.70 -21.08
CA GLY A 208 13.57 2.01 -20.55
C GLY A 208 12.21 2.53 -21.05
N HIS A 209 11.31 1.66 -21.53
CA HIS A 209 10.01 2.05 -22.10
C HIS A 209 8.83 1.55 -21.28
N ASN A 210 8.40 0.28 -21.39
CA ASN A 210 7.15 -0.20 -20.77
C ASN A 210 7.18 -0.18 -19.22
N ARG A 211 8.07 -0.95 -18.58
CA ARG A 211 8.20 -0.97 -17.10
C ARG A 211 8.55 0.39 -16.51
N THR A 212 9.49 1.09 -17.15
CA THR A 212 9.92 2.43 -16.74
C THR A 212 8.77 3.44 -16.85
N GLY A 213 8.03 3.42 -17.97
CA GLY A 213 6.88 4.28 -18.21
C GLY A 213 5.75 4.01 -17.22
N TYR A 214 5.44 2.75 -16.96
CA TYR A 214 4.43 2.35 -15.99
C TYR A 214 4.71 2.91 -14.60
N MET A 215 5.94 2.74 -14.11
CA MET A 215 6.38 3.30 -12.81
C MET A 215 6.29 4.83 -12.80
N ILE A 216 6.76 5.50 -13.85
CA ILE A 216 6.75 6.97 -13.95
C ILE A 216 5.32 7.53 -14.04
N VAL A 217 4.42 6.87 -14.78
CA VAL A 217 3.01 7.28 -14.86
C VAL A 217 2.35 7.17 -13.48
N HIS A 218 2.55 6.07 -12.75
CA HIS A 218 2.06 5.95 -11.37
C HIS A 218 2.60 7.07 -10.46
N TYR A 219 3.89 7.41 -10.60
CA TYR A 219 4.49 8.52 -9.86
C TYR A 219 3.85 9.88 -10.22
N LEU A 220 3.64 10.17 -11.50
CA LEU A 220 3.01 11.41 -11.95
C LEU A 220 1.58 11.56 -11.41
N MET A 221 0.80 10.49 -11.48
CA MET A 221 -0.58 10.47 -10.98
C MET A 221 -0.63 10.64 -9.45
N ARG A 222 0.20 9.92 -8.70
CA ARG A 222 0.18 9.95 -7.22
C ARG A 222 0.84 11.19 -6.62
N THR A 223 1.69 11.89 -7.38
CA THR A 223 2.21 13.21 -6.98
C THR A 223 1.39 14.38 -7.52
N GLN A 224 0.24 14.10 -8.16
CA GLN A 224 -0.67 15.08 -8.75
C GLN A 224 0.00 16.01 -9.78
N GLN A 225 1.02 15.49 -10.48
CA GLN A 225 1.69 16.20 -11.58
C GLN A 225 0.97 16.01 -12.93
N ALA A 226 -0.03 15.14 -12.96
CA ALA A 226 -0.94 14.92 -14.07
C ALA A 226 -2.36 14.74 -13.50
N SER A 227 -3.35 15.23 -14.24
CA SER A 227 -4.76 15.21 -13.83
C SER A 227 -5.52 13.97 -14.32
N SER A 228 -4.94 13.24 -15.28
CA SER A 228 -5.51 12.01 -15.87
C SER A 228 -4.42 11.04 -16.31
N VAL A 229 -4.78 9.76 -16.45
CA VAL A 229 -3.88 8.71 -16.97
C VAL A 229 -3.39 9.07 -18.37
N THR A 230 -4.28 9.58 -19.23
CA THR A 230 -3.96 10.03 -20.58
C THR A 230 -2.84 11.08 -20.59
N GLU A 231 -2.99 12.14 -19.78
CA GLU A 231 -1.99 13.21 -19.68
C GLU A 231 -0.63 12.67 -19.19
N ALA A 232 -0.65 11.76 -18.21
CA ALA A 232 0.57 11.15 -17.68
C ALA A 232 1.29 10.29 -18.71
N ILE A 233 0.54 9.48 -19.49
CA ILE A 233 1.08 8.66 -20.58
C ILE A 233 1.68 9.55 -21.67
N GLU A 234 0.99 10.60 -22.09
CA GLU A 234 1.49 11.54 -23.10
C GLU A 234 2.76 12.24 -22.64
N ARG A 235 2.81 12.67 -21.37
CA ARG A 235 3.99 13.32 -20.80
C ARG A 235 5.20 12.39 -20.80
N PHE A 236 5.00 11.11 -20.47
CA PHE A 236 6.06 10.11 -20.58
C PHE A 236 6.45 9.87 -22.05
N ALA A 237 5.50 9.74 -22.97
CA ALA A 237 5.76 9.52 -24.39
C ALA A 237 6.55 10.67 -25.03
N LYS A 238 6.25 11.93 -24.68
CA LYS A 238 7.00 13.12 -25.11
C LYS A 238 8.45 13.08 -24.62
N ALA A 239 8.67 12.66 -23.37
CA ALA A 239 9.99 12.58 -22.79
C ALA A 239 10.81 11.38 -23.31
N ARG A 240 10.14 10.26 -23.60
CA ARG A 240 10.78 9.01 -24.03
C ARG A 240 10.02 8.37 -25.21
N PRO A 241 10.12 8.93 -26.44
CA PRO A 241 9.38 8.41 -27.60
C PRO A 241 9.72 6.94 -27.92
N PRO A 242 8.74 6.10 -28.30
CA PRO A 242 7.32 6.44 -28.49
C PRO A 242 6.48 6.40 -27.20
N GLY A 243 7.10 6.15 -26.05
CA GLY A 243 6.42 5.92 -24.77
C GLY A 243 6.30 4.44 -24.43
N ILE A 244 5.17 4.08 -23.80
CA ILE A 244 4.77 2.69 -23.54
C ILE A 244 4.16 2.15 -24.83
N TYR A 245 4.71 1.04 -25.36
CA TYR A 245 4.29 0.43 -26.63
C TYR A 245 3.69 -0.98 -26.45
N LYS A 246 3.49 -1.43 -25.20
CA LYS A 246 2.72 -2.64 -24.89
C LYS A 246 1.33 -2.26 -24.38
N GLN A 247 0.30 -2.83 -24.99
CA GLN A 247 -1.09 -2.48 -24.73
C GLN A 247 -1.53 -2.84 -23.30
N ASP A 248 -1.15 -4.02 -22.80
CA ASP A 248 -1.48 -4.48 -21.44
C ASP A 248 -1.03 -3.50 -20.33
N TYR A 249 0.08 -2.79 -20.56
CA TYR A 249 0.58 -1.79 -19.64
C TYR A 249 -0.30 -0.54 -19.58
N ILE A 250 -0.84 -0.12 -20.73
CA ILE A 250 -1.75 1.02 -20.82
C ILE A 250 -3.08 0.64 -20.19
N ASP A 251 -3.62 -0.54 -20.51
CA ASP A 251 -4.91 -0.99 -19.99
C ASP A 251 -4.86 -1.20 -18.48
N ALA A 252 -3.76 -1.75 -17.95
CA ALA A 252 -3.56 -1.86 -16.50
C ALA A 252 -3.53 -0.50 -15.79
N LEU A 253 -3.00 0.56 -16.43
CA LEU A 253 -3.01 1.91 -15.85
C LEU A 253 -4.43 2.47 -15.77
N TYR A 254 -5.22 2.37 -16.85
CA TYR A 254 -6.62 2.82 -16.85
C TYR A 254 -7.47 2.04 -15.85
N ALA A 255 -7.31 0.71 -15.82
CA ALA A 255 -7.98 -0.16 -14.88
C ALA A 255 -7.64 0.20 -13.43
N PHE A 256 -6.35 0.40 -13.11
CA PHE A 256 -5.92 0.77 -11.77
C PHE A 256 -6.54 2.09 -11.32
N TYR A 257 -6.49 3.14 -12.14
CA TYR A 257 -6.99 4.47 -11.77
C TYR A 257 -8.51 4.63 -11.92
N HIS A 258 -9.22 3.57 -12.30
CA HIS A 258 -10.65 3.57 -12.61
C HIS A 258 -11.02 4.64 -13.65
N GLU A 259 -10.13 4.91 -14.61
CA GLU A 259 -10.38 5.88 -15.66
C GLU A 259 -10.86 5.17 -16.94
N THR A 260 -11.88 5.72 -17.59
CA THR A 260 -12.31 5.26 -18.90
C THR A 260 -11.26 5.67 -19.92
N ARG A 261 -10.79 4.70 -20.70
CA ARG A 261 -9.84 4.96 -21.79
C ARG A 261 -10.49 5.85 -22.84
N SER A 262 -9.78 6.91 -23.23
CA SER A 262 -10.18 7.75 -24.35
C SER A 262 -9.78 7.08 -25.67
N ASP A 263 -10.68 7.11 -26.67
CA ASP A 263 -10.42 6.61 -28.02
C ASP A 263 -9.24 7.30 -28.71
N LEU A 264 -8.82 8.47 -28.21
CA LEU A 264 -7.65 9.21 -28.70
C LEU A 264 -6.31 8.56 -28.32
N VAL A 265 -6.30 7.68 -27.32
CA VAL A 265 -5.08 7.03 -26.82
C VAL A 265 -4.83 5.73 -27.56
N VAL A 266 -4.08 5.84 -28.66
CA VAL A 266 -3.61 4.71 -29.46
C VAL A 266 -2.27 4.22 -28.89
N CYS A 267 -2.19 2.92 -28.58
CA CYS A 267 -0.93 2.31 -28.20
C CYS A 267 0.03 2.35 -29.41
N PRO A 268 1.24 2.92 -29.26
CA PRO A 268 2.22 2.92 -30.33
C PRO A 268 2.59 1.51 -30.75
N ASP A 269 2.86 1.37 -32.04
CA ASP A 269 3.49 0.20 -32.63
C ASP A 269 4.79 -0.20 -31.91
N THR A 270 5.04 -1.51 -31.81
CA THR A 270 6.32 -2.02 -31.29
C THR A 270 7.47 -1.45 -32.14
N PRO A 271 8.47 -0.76 -31.54
CA PRO A 271 9.52 -0.12 -32.31
C PRO A 271 10.34 -1.08 -33.18
N GLU A 272 10.82 -0.60 -34.33
CA GLU A 272 11.62 -1.41 -35.28
C GLU A 272 12.86 -2.05 -34.65
N TRP A 273 13.56 -1.31 -33.76
CA TRP A 273 14.73 -1.81 -33.03
C TRP A 273 14.42 -2.99 -32.10
N LYS A 274 13.14 -3.23 -31.78
CA LYS A 274 12.69 -4.41 -31.03
C LYS A 274 12.20 -5.51 -31.97
N ARG A 275 11.51 -5.16 -33.07
CA ARG A 275 11.02 -6.11 -34.10
C ARG A 275 12.14 -6.87 -34.81
N SER A 276 13.29 -6.23 -35.04
CA SER A 276 14.42 -6.86 -35.75
C SER A 276 15.08 -8.02 -35.00
N SER A 277 14.76 -8.22 -33.72
CA SER A 277 15.25 -9.35 -32.93
C SER A 277 14.29 -10.54 -32.84
N ASP A 278 13.10 -10.43 -33.43
CA ASP A 278 12.03 -11.44 -33.27
C ASP A 278 12.04 -12.49 -34.39
N PHE A 279 12.81 -12.32 -35.47
CA PHE A 279 12.87 -13.27 -36.59
C PHE A 279 14.28 -13.82 -36.78
N ASP A 280 14.41 -15.14 -36.94
CA ASP A 280 15.66 -15.76 -37.38
C ASP A 280 15.91 -15.52 -38.88
N LEU A 281 17.08 -15.93 -39.39
CA LEU A 281 17.44 -15.81 -40.82
C LEU A 281 16.52 -16.61 -41.77
N ASN A 282 15.59 -17.40 -41.22
CA ASN A 282 14.61 -18.20 -41.94
C ASN A 282 13.17 -17.66 -41.81
N GLY A 283 12.95 -16.56 -41.07
CA GLY A 283 11.63 -15.94 -40.91
C GLY A 283 10.73 -16.60 -39.87
N GLU A 284 11.27 -17.46 -39.00
CA GLU A 284 10.53 -17.98 -37.84
C GLU A 284 10.78 -17.14 -36.60
N ALA A 285 9.74 -17.04 -35.75
CA ALA A 285 9.79 -16.29 -34.50
C ALA A 285 10.81 -16.93 -33.55
N LEU A 286 11.86 -16.19 -33.17
CA LEU A 286 12.79 -16.66 -32.14
C LEU A 286 12.03 -16.79 -30.80
N PRO A 287 12.15 -17.92 -30.08
CA PRO A 287 11.66 -17.97 -28.70
C PRO A 287 12.35 -16.85 -27.90
N GLU A 288 11.56 -16.07 -27.17
CA GLU A 288 12.08 -15.01 -26.30
C GLU A 288 13.00 -15.63 -25.23
N ASP A 289 14.31 -15.61 -25.46
CA ASP A 289 15.32 -15.96 -24.47
C ASP A 289 15.31 -14.89 -23.34
N ASP A 290 14.47 -15.10 -22.32
CA ASP A 290 14.57 -14.41 -21.03
C ASP A 290 14.71 -15.42 -19.89
N ASP A 291 15.61 -15.10 -18.96
CA ASP A 291 16.18 -15.87 -17.84
C ASP A 291 15.15 -16.18 -16.72
N GLY A 292 13.88 -16.41 -17.08
CA GLY A 292 12.80 -16.77 -16.18
C GLY A 292 12.42 -18.24 -16.30
N VAL A 293 12.45 -18.96 -15.18
CA VAL A 293 11.88 -20.32 -15.07
C VAL A 293 10.40 -20.26 -15.49
N PRO A 294 9.91 -21.15 -16.37
CA PRO A 294 8.51 -21.16 -16.78
C PRO A 294 7.62 -21.43 -15.56
N TYR A 295 6.77 -20.46 -15.20
CA TYR A 295 5.64 -20.71 -14.32
C TYR A 295 4.48 -21.23 -15.16
N ALA A 296 3.87 -22.32 -14.72
CA ALA A 296 2.71 -22.91 -15.38
C ALA A 296 1.57 -21.87 -15.41
N SER A 297 1.04 -21.62 -16.60
CA SER A 297 -0.16 -20.81 -16.81
C SER A 297 -1.25 -21.30 -15.87
N THR A 298 -1.59 -20.49 -14.86
CA THR A 298 -2.83 -20.67 -14.11
C THR A 298 -3.95 -20.31 -15.06
N ASN A 299 -4.52 -21.34 -15.70
CA ASN A 299 -5.79 -21.26 -16.40
C ASN A 299 -6.77 -20.44 -15.55
N GLU A 300 -7.25 -19.35 -16.11
CA GLU A 300 -8.41 -18.64 -15.62
C GLU A 300 -9.55 -19.64 -15.53
N LYS A 301 -9.84 -20.06 -14.29
CA LYS A 301 -11.05 -20.81 -14.00
C LYS A 301 -12.24 -19.88 -14.28
N PRO A 302 -13.36 -20.41 -14.79
CA PRO A 302 -14.57 -19.62 -14.97
C PRO A 302 -14.96 -18.97 -13.65
N GLU A 303 -15.54 -17.76 -13.74
CA GLU A 303 -16.02 -16.93 -12.62
C GLU A 303 -16.92 -17.75 -11.66
N ASN A 304 -16.29 -18.42 -10.70
CA ASN A 304 -16.96 -18.78 -9.47
C ASN A 304 -17.24 -17.44 -8.79
N VAL A 305 -18.51 -17.14 -8.53
CA VAL A 305 -18.93 -16.00 -7.72
C VAL A 305 -18.16 -16.08 -6.40
N VAL A 306 -17.09 -15.29 -6.28
CA VAL A 306 -16.25 -15.30 -5.08
C VAL A 306 -17.07 -14.66 -3.98
N ARG A 307 -17.58 -15.49 -3.08
CA ARG A 307 -18.31 -15.03 -1.90
C ARG A 307 -17.37 -14.16 -1.07
N LEU A 308 -17.76 -12.91 -0.86
CA LEU A 308 -16.97 -11.95 -0.09
C LEU A 308 -17.01 -12.36 1.38
N THR A 309 -15.88 -12.21 2.06
CA THR A 309 -15.75 -12.48 3.50
C THR A 309 -15.20 -11.26 4.23
N ASN A 310 -15.58 -11.11 5.51
CA ASN A 310 -15.07 -10.05 6.36
C ASN A 310 -13.55 -10.20 6.64
N ASP A 311 -12.99 -11.40 6.44
CA ASP A 311 -11.57 -11.71 6.63
C ASP A 311 -10.72 -11.42 5.38
N ASP A 312 -11.35 -10.99 4.28
CA ASP A 312 -10.64 -10.67 3.05
C ASP A 312 -9.67 -9.50 3.26
N VAL A 313 -8.43 -9.70 2.78
CA VAL A 313 -7.38 -8.69 2.90
C VAL A 313 -7.58 -7.61 1.83
N LEU A 314 -8.03 -6.44 2.23
CA LEU A 314 -8.30 -5.31 1.34
C LEU A 314 -7.12 -4.35 1.19
N GLY A 315 -6.76 -4.07 -0.06
CA GLY A 315 -5.74 -3.09 -0.41
C GLY A 315 -4.31 -3.64 -0.42
N ASP A 316 -3.42 -2.84 -1.01
CA ASP A 316 -2.03 -3.19 -1.26
C ASP A 316 -1.15 -2.89 -0.05
N LYS A 317 -0.10 -3.70 0.15
CA LYS A 317 0.89 -3.45 1.20
C LYS A 317 1.67 -2.17 0.93
N VAL A 318 1.96 -1.45 2.00
CA VAL A 318 2.70 -0.19 2.01
C VAL A 318 4.15 -0.44 2.48
N PRO A 319 5.16 0.27 1.95
CA PRO A 319 6.54 0.17 2.45
C PRO A 319 6.65 0.44 3.95
N ASP A 320 7.46 -0.32 4.67
CA ASP A 320 7.56 -0.27 6.15
C ASP A 320 7.90 1.14 6.67
N GLN A 321 8.78 1.86 5.98
CA GLN A 321 9.14 3.23 6.34
C GLN A 321 7.96 4.20 6.18
N GLN A 322 7.13 4.01 5.14
CA GLN A 322 5.92 4.80 4.94
C GLN A 322 4.87 4.46 5.99
N GLU A 323 4.65 3.18 6.27
CA GLU A 323 3.76 2.72 7.34
C GLU A 323 4.14 3.37 8.68
N TYR A 324 5.42 3.36 9.04
CA TYR A 324 5.90 4.00 10.27
C TYR A 324 5.61 5.51 10.31
N GLN A 325 5.78 6.23 9.19
CA GLN A 325 5.45 7.66 9.10
C GLN A 325 3.95 7.92 9.28
N LEU A 326 3.09 7.07 8.70
CA LEU A 326 1.63 7.19 8.83
C LEU A 326 1.16 6.83 10.25
N GLN A 327 1.75 5.80 10.87
CA GLN A 327 1.53 5.44 12.27
C GLN A 327 1.87 6.60 13.21
N ARG A 328 3.03 7.25 13.00
CA ARG A 328 3.46 8.44 13.73
C ARG A 328 2.45 9.57 13.62
N PHE A 329 1.99 9.87 12.42
CA PHE A 329 0.96 10.88 12.19
C PHE A 329 -0.34 10.58 12.97
N CYS A 330 -0.85 9.34 12.89
CA CYS A 330 -2.06 8.94 13.62
C CYS A 330 -1.88 9.04 15.15
N CYS A 331 -0.70 8.73 15.69
CA CYS A 331 -0.44 8.91 17.11
C CYS A 331 -0.31 10.38 17.52
N GLU A 332 0.26 11.23 16.66
CA GLU A 332 0.38 12.67 16.91
C GLU A 332 -0.98 13.37 16.92
N ILE A 333 -1.82 13.10 15.92
CA ILE A 333 -3.14 13.73 15.79
C ILE A 333 -4.10 13.37 16.95
N LEU A 334 -3.92 12.17 17.51
CA LEU A 334 -4.67 11.66 18.67
C LEU A 334 -3.94 11.86 20.01
N LYS A 335 -2.78 12.53 20.01
CA LYS A 335 -1.96 12.79 21.22
C LYS A 335 -1.62 11.53 22.03
N THR A 336 -1.41 10.39 21.36
CA THR A 336 -1.07 9.10 21.98
C THR A 336 0.43 8.76 21.91
N VAL A 337 1.27 9.74 21.64
CA VAL A 337 2.73 9.54 21.50
C VAL A 337 3.33 9.14 22.85
N GLY A 338 3.89 7.93 22.93
CA GLY A 338 4.60 7.42 24.11
C GLY A 338 5.97 6.82 23.75
N ARG A 339 6.83 6.58 24.75
CA ARG A 339 8.19 6.02 24.58
C ARG A 339 8.21 4.49 24.30
N GLY A 340 7.25 3.96 23.55
CA GLY A 340 7.09 2.51 23.34
C GLY A 340 6.68 2.15 21.91
N THR A 341 6.41 0.86 21.69
CA THR A 341 5.86 0.34 20.43
C THR A 341 4.57 1.06 20.06
N VAL A 342 4.44 1.44 18.79
CA VAL A 342 3.29 2.16 18.26
C VAL A 342 2.07 1.24 18.32
N GLN A 343 1.05 1.63 19.09
CA GLN A 343 -0.18 0.86 19.29
C GLN A 343 -1.34 1.52 18.56
N PHE A 344 -2.28 0.71 18.09
CA PHE A 344 -3.50 1.19 17.43
C PHE A 344 -4.23 2.23 18.31
N PRO A 345 -4.47 3.46 17.81
CA PRO A 345 -4.95 4.56 18.65
C PRO A 345 -6.47 4.69 18.66
N GLY A 346 -7.19 3.93 17.82
CA GLY A 346 -8.65 4.04 17.69
C GLY A 346 -9.40 3.74 18.99
N SER A 347 -10.56 4.37 19.18
CA SER A 347 -11.40 4.24 20.38
C SER A 347 -11.98 2.83 20.53
N HIS A 348 -12.03 2.26 21.73
CA HIS A 348 -12.59 0.93 21.99
C HIS A 348 -13.80 1.04 22.93
N PRO A 349 -14.99 0.54 22.52
CA PRO A 349 -16.17 0.50 23.38
C PRO A 349 -15.98 -0.48 24.54
N VAL A 350 -16.57 -0.14 25.69
CA VAL A 350 -16.74 -1.06 26.83
C VAL A 350 -18.12 -1.73 26.78
N SER A 351 -18.22 -2.97 27.27
CA SER A 351 -19.51 -3.66 27.32
C SER A 351 -20.46 -2.95 28.29
N LEU A 352 -21.72 -2.80 27.90
CA LEU A 352 -22.79 -2.30 28.75
C LEU A 352 -23.01 -3.32 29.88
N ASP A 353 -22.93 -2.85 31.12
CA ASP A 353 -23.12 -3.63 32.33
C ASP A 353 -24.04 -2.85 33.29
N ARG A 354 -24.51 -3.50 34.37
CA ARG A 354 -25.47 -2.84 35.27
C ARG A 354 -24.89 -1.61 35.98
N ASP A 355 -23.58 -1.58 36.17
CA ASP A 355 -22.87 -0.47 36.82
C ASP A 355 -22.83 0.76 35.90
N ASN A 356 -22.47 0.55 34.63
CA ASN A 356 -22.28 1.62 33.66
C ASN A 356 -23.57 2.01 32.91
N LEU A 357 -24.65 1.24 33.04
CA LEU A 357 -25.98 1.61 32.55
C LEU A 357 -26.45 2.97 33.09
N GLN A 358 -26.03 3.32 34.32
CA GLN A 358 -26.33 4.63 34.92
C GLN A 358 -25.75 5.81 34.10
N LEU A 359 -24.72 5.59 33.27
CA LEU A 359 -24.20 6.62 32.38
C LEU A 359 -25.26 7.11 31.39
N LEU A 360 -26.17 6.24 30.94
CA LEU A 360 -27.27 6.63 30.05
C LEU A 360 -28.24 7.61 30.73
N ARG A 361 -28.37 7.56 32.06
CA ARG A 361 -29.18 8.49 32.87
C ARG A 361 -28.48 9.83 33.11
N GLN A 362 -27.14 9.81 33.20
CA GLN A 362 -26.33 10.97 33.57
C GLN A 362 -25.91 11.83 32.38
N ARG A 363 -25.88 11.25 31.17
CA ARG A 363 -25.37 11.91 29.96
C ARG A 363 -26.31 11.65 28.80
N TYR A 364 -26.26 12.52 27.79
CA TYR A 364 -27.08 12.39 26.60
C TYR A 364 -26.41 11.45 25.59
N TYR A 365 -27.08 10.35 25.26
CA TYR A 365 -26.56 9.32 24.35
C TYR A 365 -27.37 9.20 23.06
N TYR A 366 -26.64 8.88 22.00
CA TYR A 366 -27.19 8.35 20.76
C TYR A 366 -26.90 6.85 20.66
N ALA A 367 -27.76 6.14 19.96
CA ALA A 367 -27.62 4.72 19.68
C ALA A 367 -27.50 4.46 18.18
N THR A 368 -26.72 3.45 17.82
CA THR A 368 -26.66 2.87 16.47
C THR A 368 -26.57 1.36 16.58
N TRP A 369 -26.78 0.64 15.47
CA TRP A 369 -26.61 -0.81 15.45
C TRP A 369 -25.12 -1.17 15.48
N LYS A 370 -24.78 -2.24 16.17
CA LYS A 370 -23.46 -2.84 16.13
C LYS A 370 -23.44 -3.76 14.90
N ALA A 371 -22.74 -3.35 13.85
CA ALA A 371 -22.67 -4.17 12.64
C ALA A 371 -21.68 -5.31 12.86
N ASP A 372 -21.89 -6.43 12.17
CA ASP A 372 -20.89 -7.48 12.07
C ASP A 372 -19.98 -7.23 10.87
N GLY A 373 -18.93 -6.45 11.10
CA GLY A 373 -17.98 -6.06 10.08
C GLY A 373 -16.55 -5.92 10.60
N THR A 374 -15.63 -5.70 9.68
CA THR A 374 -14.22 -5.50 10.00
C THR A 374 -13.96 -4.03 10.23
N ARG A 375 -13.53 -3.69 11.45
CA ARG A 375 -13.19 -2.31 11.80
C ARG A 375 -11.94 -1.86 11.04
N TYR A 376 -12.05 -0.72 10.37
CA TYR A 376 -10.91 0.01 9.80
C TYR A 376 -10.98 1.47 10.19
N MET A 377 -9.82 2.10 10.41
CA MET A 377 -9.73 3.54 10.21
C MET A 377 -9.39 3.81 8.74
N LEU A 378 -9.80 4.95 8.23
CA LEU A 378 -9.49 5.37 6.86
C LEU A 378 -8.72 6.69 6.91
N LEU A 379 -7.46 6.66 6.47
CA LEU A 379 -6.60 7.83 6.34
C LEU A 379 -6.55 8.25 4.87
N LEU A 380 -6.98 9.46 4.59
CA LEU A 380 -6.97 10.05 3.25
C LEU A 380 -5.75 10.94 3.11
N CYS A 381 -4.81 10.61 2.23
CA CYS A 381 -3.60 11.38 1.96
C CYS A 381 -3.58 11.87 0.50
N PRO A 382 -2.71 12.85 0.16
CA PRO A 382 -2.62 13.36 -1.21
C PRO A 382 -2.29 12.31 -2.28
N ASP A 383 -1.58 11.25 -1.89
CA ASP A 383 -1.07 10.17 -2.74
C ASP A 383 -1.99 8.92 -2.78
N GLY A 384 -3.02 8.88 -1.94
CA GLY A 384 -3.99 7.79 -1.90
C GLY A 384 -4.77 7.68 -0.59
N ALA A 385 -5.67 6.71 -0.55
CA ALA A 385 -6.43 6.34 0.64
C ALA A 385 -5.84 5.10 1.30
N TYR A 386 -5.85 5.05 2.63
CA TYR A 386 -5.21 4.01 3.42
C TYR A 386 -6.18 3.44 4.45
N LEU A 387 -6.45 2.14 4.37
CA LEU A 387 -7.15 1.38 5.40
C LEU A 387 -6.18 1.02 6.52
N VAL A 388 -6.61 1.18 7.76
CA VAL A 388 -5.83 0.90 8.97
C VAL A 388 -6.58 -0.10 9.82
N ASP A 389 -6.01 -1.30 9.98
CA ASP A 389 -6.62 -2.37 10.77
C ASP A 389 -6.32 -2.23 12.29
N ARG A 390 -6.88 -3.15 13.09
CA ARG A 390 -6.66 -3.20 14.55
C ARG A 390 -5.23 -3.56 14.94
N SER A 391 -4.47 -4.19 14.04
CA SER A 391 -3.05 -4.49 14.20
C SER A 391 -2.15 -3.29 13.86
N PHE A 392 -2.77 -2.15 13.56
CA PHE A 392 -2.16 -0.90 13.14
C PHE A 392 -1.35 -1.01 11.84
N LYS A 393 -1.79 -1.90 10.94
CA LYS A 393 -1.20 -2.08 9.61
C LYS A 393 -1.94 -1.26 8.57
N PHE A 394 -1.17 -0.70 7.65
CA PHE A 394 -1.66 0.20 6.61
C PHE A 394 -1.72 -0.53 5.27
N ARG A 395 -2.87 -0.43 4.61
CA ARG A 395 -3.07 -0.92 3.24
C ARG A 395 -3.61 0.17 2.35
N ARG A 396 -2.96 0.37 1.21
CA ARG A 396 -3.35 1.38 0.23
C ARG A 396 -4.54 0.88 -0.59
N VAL A 397 -5.54 1.72 -0.78
CA VAL A 397 -6.67 1.47 -1.68
C VAL A 397 -6.81 2.61 -2.69
N GLN A 398 -7.14 2.25 -3.92
CA GLN A 398 -7.32 3.22 -4.98
C GLN A 398 -8.77 3.74 -4.96
N MET A 399 -8.96 4.91 -4.35
CA MET A 399 -10.25 5.57 -4.22
C MET A 399 -10.08 7.08 -4.21
N ARG A 400 -11.12 7.80 -4.66
CA ARG A 400 -11.06 9.25 -4.84
C ARG A 400 -11.94 10.03 -3.88
N PHE A 401 -11.34 10.85 -3.01
CA PHE A 401 -12.05 11.64 -1.99
C PHE A 401 -11.86 13.16 -2.21
N PRO A 402 -12.77 13.83 -2.94
CA PRO A 402 -12.74 15.27 -3.12
C PRO A 402 -13.10 16.01 -1.83
N CYS A 403 -12.45 17.15 -1.60
CA CYS A 403 -12.88 18.14 -0.62
C CYS A 403 -14.14 18.86 -1.09
N LYS A 404 -14.79 19.57 -0.17
CA LYS A 404 -15.99 20.37 -0.44
C LYS A 404 -15.82 21.45 -1.53
N ASN A 405 -14.61 21.95 -1.76
CA ASN A 405 -14.31 22.88 -2.86
C ASN A 405 -14.29 22.21 -4.23
N MET A 406 -14.39 20.88 -4.30
CA MET A 406 -14.45 20.03 -5.50
C MET A 406 -13.20 20.08 -6.40
N THR A 407 -12.21 20.90 -6.05
CA THR A 407 -10.92 20.99 -6.77
C THR A 407 -9.87 20.15 -6.09
N ASP A 408 -9.84 20.16 -4.77
CA ASP A 408 -8.76 19.56 -4.00
C ASP A 408 -9.18 18.20 -3.47
N LEU A 409 -8.21 17.31 -3.28
CA LEU A 409 -8.41 16.06 -2.56
C LEU A 409 -8.12 16.26 -1.08
N HIS A 410 -8.70 15.41 -0.23
CA HIS A 410 -8.38 15.42 1.20
C HIS A 410 -6.89 15.19 1.47
N GLN A 411 -6.36 15.90 2.47
CA GLN A 411 -4.95 15.84 2.82
C GLN A 411 -4.74 15.50 4.29
N TYR A 412 -4.53 14.23 4.61
CA TYR A 412 -4.45 13.71 5.98
C TYR A 412 -5.74 13.94 6.79
N THR A 413 -6.86 13.48 6.21
CA THR A 413 -8.15 13.35 6.90
C THR A 413 -8.25 11.95 7.49
N LEU A 414 -8.60 11.82 8.77
CA LEU A 414 -8.65 10.55 9.49
C LEU A 414 -10.07 10.25 9.96
N LEU A 415 -10.59 9.09 9.54
CA LEU A 415 -11.94 8.61 9.76
C LEU A 415 -11.92 7.29 10.53
N ASP A 416 -12.94 7.03 11.34
CA ASP A 416 -13.15 5.74 12.01
C ASP A 416 -14.44 5.10 11.51
N GLY A 417 -14.38 3.81 11.19
CA GLY A 417 -15.47 3.13 10.53
C GLY A 417 -15.39 1.61 10.55
N GLU A 418 -16.34 1.01 9.86
CA GLU A 418 -16.55 -0.43 9.81
C GLU A 418 -16.84 -0.85 8.37
N MET A 419 -16.07 -1.81 7.86
CA MET A 419 -16.31 -2.44 6.58
C MET A 419 -17.31 -3.57 6.76
N ILE A 420 -18.44 -3.47 6.05
CA ILE A 420 -19.49 -4.49 6.03
C ILE A 420 -19.64 -5.05 4.62
N ILE A 421 -20.30 -6.20 4.52
CA ILE A 421 -20.72 -6.81 3.27
C ILE A 421 -22.24 -6.80 3.23
N ASP A 422 -22.80 -6.00 2.32
CA ASP A 422 -24.23 -5.99 2.04
C ASP A 422 -24.56 -7.12 1.07
N THR A 423 -25.52 -7.96 1.42
CA THR A 423 -26.12 -8.96 0.53
C THR A 423 -27.35 -8.35 -0.14
N ILE A 424 -27.21 -7.93 -1.40
CA ILE A 424 -28.27 -7.26 -2.18
C ILE A 424 -29.24 -8.28 -2.78
N SER A 425 -28.70 -9.42 -3.22
CA SER A 425 -29.44 -10.61 -3.62
C SER A 425 -28.58 -11.84 -3.29
N SER A 426 -29.15 -13.05 -3.41
CA SER A 426 -28.43 -14.31 -3.12
C SER A 426 -27.10 -14.47 -3.86
N GLU A 427 -26.91 -13.75 -4.96
CA GLU A 427 -25.73 -13.83 -5.83
C GLU A 427 -24.91 -12.53 -5.88
N ARG A 428 -25.40 -11.43 -5.28
CA ARG A 428 -24.73 -10.12 -5.34
C ARG A 428 -24.42 -9.58 -3.96
N GLN A 429 -23.12 -9.57 -3.64
CA GLN A 429 -22.57 -8.95 -2.45
C GLN A 429 -21.78 -7.69 -2.80
N GLU A 430 -21.89 -6.65 -1.99
CA GLU A 430 -21.12 -5.42 -2.15
C GLU A 430 -20.49 -5.00 -0.82
N ARG A 431 -19.23 -4.54 -0.87
CA ARG A 431 -18.57 -3.97 0.32
C ARG A 431 -19.01 -2.53 0.53
N ARG A 432 -19.27 -2.18 1.79
CA ARG A 432 -19.57 -0.82 2.22
C ARG A 432 -18.79 -0.45 3.46
N TYR A 433 -18.10 0.68 3.40
CA TYR A 433 -17.46 1.30 4.54
C TYR A 433 -18.41 2.29 5.22
N LEU A 434 -18.85 1.94 6.43
CA LEU A 434 -19.70 2.75 7.30
C LEU A 434 -18.83 3.62 8.21
N ILE A 435 -18.76 4.92 7.92
CA ILE A 435 -18.03 5.90 8.74
C ILE A 435 -18.90 6.28 9.92
N TYR A 436 -18.43 6.03 11.15
CA TYR A 436 -19.18 6.42 12.36
C TYR A 436 -18.53 7.57 13.14
N ASP A 437 -17.25 7.88 12.92
CA ASP A 437 -16.59 9.04 13.54
C ASP A 437 -15.54 9.70 12.62
N LEU A 438 -15.26 10.98 12.87
CA LEU A 438 -14.31 11.80 12.14
C LEU A 438 -13.31 12.43 13.12
N ILE A 439 -12.05 12.02 13.00
CA ILE A 439 -11.00 12.36 13.96
C ILE A 439 -10.23 13.61 13.54
N ALA A 440 -9.98 13.77 12.24
CA ALA A 440 -9.25 14.90 11.69
C ALA A 440 -9.67 15.19 10.26
N ILE A 441 -9.65 16.47 9.87
CA ILE A 441 -9.86 16.92 8.49
C ILE A 441 -8.63 17.73 8.08
N ASN A 442 -8.03 17.37 6.94
CA ASN A 442 -6.97 18.15 6.32
C ASN A 442 -5.83 18.54 7.31
N ARG A 443 -5.32 17.55 8.07
CA ARG A 443 -4.35 17.70 9.18
C ARG A 443 -4.84 18.36 10.47
N VAL A 444 -6.05 18.92 10.49
CA VAL A 444 -6.62 19.57 11.68
C VAL A 444 -7.33 18.52 12.53
N SER A 445 -6.88 18.36 13.78
CA SER A 445 -7.52 17.45 14.75
C SER A 445 -8.90 17.99 15.15
N LEU A 446 -9.90 17.12 15.11
CA LEU A 446 -11.26 17.36 15.59
C LEU A 446 -11.57 16.53 16.83
N ALA A 447 -10.61 15.76 17.35
CA ALA A 447 -10.82 14.82 18.45
C ALA A 447 -11.41 15.46 19.71
N GLU A 448 -11.10 16.72 20.00
CA GLU A 448 -11.61 17.44 21.18
C GLU A 448 -13.03 17.99 21.00
N ARG A 449 -13.55 18.05 19.76
CA ARG A 449 -14.91 18.53 19.50
C ARG A 449 -15.96 17.54 19.98
N PRO A 450 -17.18 17.97 20.33
CA PRO A 450 -18.30 17.08 20.61
C PRO A 450 -18.59 16.08 19.47
N PHE A 451 -18.97 14.85 19.81
CA PHE A 451 -19.29 13.80 18.82
C PHE A 451 -20.29 14.25 17.76
N HIS A 452 -21.37 14.93 18.15
CA HIS A 452 -22.40 15.35 17.21
C HIS A 452 -21.91 16.32 16.13
N GLU A 453 -20.89 17.13 16.41
CA GLU A 453 -20.27 17.99 15.41
C GLU A 453 -19.44 17.15 14.45
N ARG A 454 -18.58 16.27 14.97
CA ARG A 454 -17.74 15.37 14.17
C ARG A 454 -18.59 14.50 13.24
N TRP A 455 -19.67 13.94 13.77
CA TRP A 455 -20.62 13.11 13.04
C TRP A 455 -21.32 13.87 11.90
N LYS A 456 -21.77 15.11 12.14
CA LYS A 456 -22.36 15.97 11.08
C LYS A 456 -21.35 16.32 9.99
N LEU A 457 -20.08 16.50 10.34
CA LEU A 457 -19.03 16.82 9.39
C LEU A 457 -18.71 15.65 8.44
N ILE A 458 -18.93 14.39 8.84
CA ILE A 458 -18.78 13.24 7.92
C ILE A 458 -19.64 13.42 6.67
N GLU A 459 -20.90 13.82 6.85
CA GLU A 459 -21.82 14.01 5.73
C GLU A 459 -21.34 15.16 4.84
N LYS A 460 -21.11 16.33 5.45
CA LYS A 460 -20.83 17.59 4.74
C LYS A 460 -19.47 17.65 4.07
N GLU A 461 -18.46 17.04 4.70
CA GLU A 461 -17.06 17.18 4.27
C GLU A 461 -16.56 15.96 3.50
N VAL A 462 -17.21 14.80 3.60
CA VAL A 462 -16.74 13.55 2.95
C VAL A 462 -17.78 12.94 2.02
N VAL A 463 -19.01 12.71 2.51
CA VAL A 463 -20.03 11.97 1.75
C VAL A 463 -20.69 12.83 0.66
N GLU A 464 -21.12 14.05 1.00
CA GLU A 464 -21.74 14.99 0.06
C GLU A 464 -20.79 15.36 -1.09
N PRO A 465 -19.52 15.74 -0.86
CA PRO A 465 -18.58 16.05 -1.95
C PRO A 465 -18.38 14.88 -2.91
N ARG A 466 -18.23 13.64 -2.41
CA ARG A 466 -18.16 12.44 -3.27
C ARG A 466 -19.42 12.26 -4.11
N ASN A 467 -20.61 12.42 -3.52
CA ASN A 467 -21.87 12.26 -4.22
C ASN A 467 -22.14 13.37 -5.25
N LEU A 468 -21.68 14.58 -4.98
CA LEU A 468 -21.71 15.69 -5.94
C LEU A 468 -20.75 15.46 -7.10
N GLU A 469 -19.52 15.01 -6.81
CA GLU A 469 -18.50 14.77 -7.84
C GLU A 469 -18.98 13.64 -8.75
N ARG A 470 -19.43 12.51 -8.20
CA ARG A 470 -20.00 11.39 -8.95
C ARG A 470 -21.10 11.84 -9.92
N ARG A 471 -22.11 12.57 -9.44
CA ARG A 471 -23.20 13.09 -10.29
C ARG A 471 -22.70 14.06 -11.36
N SER A 472 -21.72 14.91 -11.02
CA SER A 472 -21.14 15.84 -11.99
C SER A 472 -20.30 15.13 -13.04
N MET A 473 -19.61 14.04 -12.68
CA MET A 473 -18.80 13.25 -13.62
C MET A 473 -19.67 12.52 -14.63
N ASP A 474 -20.80 11.95 -14.19
CA ASP A 474 -21.78 11.29 -15.07
C ASP A 474 -22.33 12.27 -16.13
N LEU A 475 -22.43 13.56 -15.80
CA LEU A 475 -22.94 14.61 -16.70
C LEU A 475 -21.86 15.22 -17.61
N ASN A 476 -20.63 15.38 -17.09
CA ASN A 476 -19.56 16.11 -17.78
C ASN A 476 -18.55 15.19 -18.48
N GLY A 477 -18.76 13.87 -18.48
CA GLY A 477 -17.90 12.91 -19.18
C GLY A 477 -16.46 12.85 -18.64
N LYS A 478 -16.25 13.13 -17.35
CA LYS A 478 -14.93 12.96 -16.72
C LYS A 478 -14.57 11.46 -16.66
N PRO A 479 -13.27 11.09 -16.75
CA PRO A 479 -12.90 9.70 -16.99
C PRO A 479 -13.12 8.76 -15.79
N TYR A 480 -13.14 9.27 -14.54
CA TYR A 480 -13.13 8.44 -13.34
C TYR A 480 -14.47 7.75 -13.06
N ARG A 481 -14.41 6.45 -12.75
CA ARG A 481 -15.54 5.53 -12.56
C ARG A 481 -15.67 5.09 -11.10
N TYR A 482 -16.61 5.70 -10.38
CA TYR A 482 -16.87 5.35 -8.98
C TYR A 482 -17.41 3.93 -8.77
N ASP A 483 -18.03 3.34 -9.79
CA ASP A 483 -18.57 1.98 -9.76
C ASP A 483 -17.50 0.90 -9.75
N LEU A 484 -16.27 1.23 -10.14
CA LEU A 484 -15.12 0.32 -10.09
C LEU A 484 -14.37 0.36 -8.75
N GLU A 485 -14.74 1.25 -7.84
CA GLU A 485 -14.10 1.32 -6.53
C GLU A 485 -14.32 0.05 -5.69
N PRO A 486 -13.33 -0.33 -4.86
CA PRO A 486 -13.37 -1.59 -4.11
C PRO A 486 -14.51 -1.68 -3.08
N PHE A 487 -15.07 -0.54 -2.66
CA PHE A 487 -16.20 -0.47 -1.73
C PHE A 487 -16.91 0.89 -1.80
N ARG A 488 -18.19 0.91 -1.42
CA ARG A 488 -18.96 2.16 -1.27
C ARG A 488 -18.70 2.80 0.09
N VAL A 489 -18.86 4.12 0.18
CA VAL A 489 -18.71 4.88 1.42
C VAL A 489 -20.06 5.44 1.86
N ARG A 490 -20.40 5.32 3.14
CA ARG A 490 -21.62 5.88 3.73
C ARG A 490 -21.37 6.32 5.17
N ARG A 491 -22.02 7.40 5.62
CA ARG A 491 -22.07 7.76 7.04
C ARG A 491 -23.01 6.80 7.78
N LYS A 492 -22.57 6.28 8.92
CA LYS A 492 -23.38 5.47 9.82
C LYS A 492 -24.35 6.38 10.58
N ASP A 493 -25.63 6.02 10.55
CA ASP A 493 -26.68 6.78 11.20
C ASP A 493 -26.74 6.47 12.70
N PHE A 494 -27.10 7.49 13.47
CA PHE A 494 -27.26 7.44 14.92
C PHE A 494 -28.61 8.06 15.27
N TRP A 495 -29.28 7.49 16.26
CA TRP A 495 -30.63 7.89 16.67
C TRP A 495 -30.71 8.18 18.16
N LEU A 496 -31.75 8.91 18.54
CA LEU A 496 -32.11 9.16 19.93
C LEU A 496 -32.39 7.84 20.66
N LEU A 497 -32.13 7.79 21.98
CA LEU A 497 -32.50 6.64 22.81
C LEU A 497 -33.99 6.25 22.69
N SER A 498 -34.88 7.24 22.53
CA SER A 498 -36.32 7.01 22.34
C SER A 498 -36.65 6.20 21.07
N THR A 499 -35.73 6.09 20.13
CA THR A 499 -35.89 5.35 18.87
C THR A 499 -35.35 3.93 18.95
N VAL A 500 -34.65 3.54 20.03
CA VAL A 500 -34.00 2.23 20.16
C VAL A 500 -34.98 1.07 19.98
N GLY A 501 -36.21 1.18 20.47
CA GLY A 501 -37.24 0.15 20.25
C GLY A 501 -37.52 -0.11 18.76
N LYS A 502 -37.57 0.95 17.94
CA LYS A 502 -37.73 0.81 16.48
C LYS A 502 -36.45 0.33 15.82
N LEU A 503 -35.29 0.75 16.33
CA LEU A 503 -34.00 0.31 15.82
C LEU A 503 -33.85 -1.22 15.92
N LEU A 504 -34.20 -1.79 17.07
CA LEU A 504 -34.14 -3.24 17.32
C LEU A 504 -35.23 -4.02 16.57
N LYS A 505 -36.48 -3.54 16.57
CA LYS A 505 -37.62 -4.31 16.06
C LYS A 505 -37.94 -4.11 14.58
N GLU A 506 -37.56 -2.97 14.00
CA GLU A 506 -37.90 -2.60 12.62
C GLU A 506 -36.66 -2.43 11.74
N PHE A 507 -35.63 -1.73 12.21
CA PHE A 507 -34.49 -1.39 11.35
C PHE A 507 -33.48 -2.52 11.20
N ILE A 508 -32.98 -3.07 12.32
CA ILE A 508 -31.96 -4.14 12.32
C ILE A 508 -32.42 -5.38 11.53
N PRO A 509 -33.65 -5.90 11.69
CA PRO A 509 -34.12 -7.06 10.92
C PRO A 509 -34.21 -6.82 9.41
N ASN A 510 -34.25 -5.55 8.96
CA ASN A 510 -34.34 -5.16 7.56
C ASN A 510 -32.98 -4.75 6.96
N LEU A 511 -31.87 -4.93 7.70
CA LEU A 511 -30.53 -4.67 7.18
C LEU A 511 -30.10 -5.71 6.16
N SER A 512 -29.34 -5.28 5.16
CA SER A 512 -28.68 -6.15 4.17
C SER A 512 -27.41 -6.82 4.69
N HIS A 513 -27.07 -6.64 5.96
CA HIS A 513 -25.89 -7.17 6.63
C HIS A 513 -26.23 -7.51 8.09
N GLU A 514 -25.44 -8.38 8.69
CA GLU A 514 -25.66 -8.83 10.06
C GLU A 514 -25.30 -7.76 11.10
N ALA A 515 -26.01 -7.81 12.23
CA ALA A 515 -25.81 -6.93 13.37
C ALA A 515 -25.99 -7.73 14.66
N ASP A 516 -25.09 -7.55 15.62
CA ASP A 516 -25.03 -8.34 16.86
C ASP A 516 -25.38 -7.52 18.13
N GLY A 517 -25.95 -6.34 17.96
CA GLY A 517 -26.46 -5.52 19.05
C GLY A 517 -26.46 -4.02 18.78
N LEU A 518 -26.10 -3.23 19.79
CA LEU A 518 -26.14 -1.77 19.77
C LEU A 518 -24.82 -1.15 20.24
N VAL A 519 -24.55 0.07 19.77
CA VAL A 519 -23.49 0.94 20.24
C VAL A 519 -24.10 2.24 20.73
N PHE A 520 -23.75 2.65 21.96
CA PHE A 520 -24.16 3.90 22.56
C PHE A 520 -22.98 4.87 22.59
N GLN A 521 -23.13 6.02 21.94
CA GLN A 521 -22.14 7.08 21.86
C GLN A 521 -22.68 8.34 22.53
N GLY A 522 -21.92 8.89 23.48
CA GLY A 522 -22.28 10.13 24.14
C GLY A 522 -22.23 11.31 23.14
N TRP A 523 -23.26 12.15 23.18
CA TRP A 523 -23.49 13.23 22.21
C TRP A 523 -22.45 14.36 22.29
N ASP A 524 -22.01 14.68 23.51
CA ASP A 524 -21.00 15.71 23.79
C ASP A 524 -19.60 15.13 23.98
N ASP A 525 -19.42 13.83 23.77
CA ASP A 525 -18.15 13.15 24.07
C ASP A 525 -17.08 13.54 23.04
N PRO A 526 -15.87 13.91 23.50
CA PRO A 526 -14.71 13.99 22.62
C PRO A 526 -14.35 12.59 22.11
N TYR A 527 -13.55 12.51 21.06
CA TYR A 527 -12.96 11.26 20.61
C TYR A 527 -11.88 10.85 21.60
N VAL A 528 -12.12 9.77 22.35
CA VAL A 528 -11.15 9.24 23.32
C VAL A 528 -10.36 8.11 22.68
N PRO A 529 -9.03 8.23 22.51
CA PRO A 529 -8.20 7.16 21.99
C PRO A 529 -8.22 5.95 22.90
N ARG A 530 -8.11 4.74 22.32
CA ARG A 530 -8.12 3.46 23.07
C ARG A 530 -9.41 3.28 23.88
N THR A 531 -9.37 2.59 25.01
CA THR A 531 -10.56 2.26 25.80
C THR A 531 -11.30 3.51 26.27
N HIS A 532 -12.57 3.65 25.86
CA HIS A 532 -13.42 4.76 26.23
C HIS A 532 -14.59 4.27 27.10
N GLN A 533 -14.60 4.68 28.37
CA GLN A 533 -15.63 4.28 29.35
C GLN A 533 -17.02 4.87 29.06
N GLY A 534 -17.11 5.90 28.23
CA GLY A 534 -18.38 6.52 27.80
C GLY A 534 -18.86 6.04 26.43
N LEU A 535 -18.13 5.12 25.78
CA LEU A 535 -18.57 4.49 24.55
C LEU A 535 -18.96 3.05 24.88
N LEU A 536 -20.26 2.76 24.82
CA LEU A 536 -20.81 1.51 25.32
C LEU A 536 -21.22 0.61 24.14
N LYS A 537 -21.03 -0.69 24.28
CA LYS A 537 -21.59 -1.69 23.37
C LYS A 537 -22.49 -2.64 24.13
N TRP A 538 -23.67 -2.90 23.60
CA TRP A 538 -24.55 -3.94 24.07
C TRP A 538 -24.66 -5.00 22.98
N LYS A 539 -24.72 -6.27 23.39
CA LYS A 539 -24.92 -7.42 22.51
C LYS A 539 -26.12 -8.21 23.00
N TYR A 540 -26.79 -8.88 22.07
CA TYR A 540 -27.78 -9.89 22.44
C TYR A 540 -27.13 -10.95 23.36
N PRO A 541 -27.80 -11.38 24.45
CA PRO A 541 -27.26 -12.37 25.38
C PRO A 541 -26.66 -13.60 24.68
N GLU A 542 -27.37 -14.13 23.69
CA GLU A 542 -27.00 -15.29 22.86
C GLU A 542 -25.79 -15.04 21.95
N MET A 543 -25.45 -13.78 21.66
CA MET A 543 -24.31 -13.37 20.83
C MET A 543 -23.04 -13.04 21.65
N ASN A 544 -23.08 -13.26 22.97
CA ASN A 544 -21.90 -13.18 23.81
C ASN A 544 -21.10 -14.47 23.71
N SER A 545 -19.93 -14.38 23.08
CA SER A 545 -19.06 -15.52 22.81
C SER A 545 -17.66 -15.34 23.40
N VAL A 546 -17.00 -16.48 23.62
CA VAL A 546 -15.59 -16.56 23.99
C VAL A 546 -14.89 -17.52 23.02
N ASP A 547 -13.70 -17.15 22.56
CA ASP A 547 -12.86 -18.06 21.76
C ASP A 547 -11.97 -18.91 22.69
N PHE A 548 -12.22 -20.21 22.72
CA PHE A 548 -11.46 -21.20 23.47
C PHE A 548 -10.55 -22.01 22.55
N LEU A 549 -9.43 -22.48 23.07
CA LEU A 549 -8.69 -23.59 22.45
C LEU A 549 -9.33 -24.89 22.95
N PHE A 550 -9.83 -25.71 22.02
CA PHE A 550 -10.44 -27.00 22.35
C PHE A 550 -9.42 -28.12 22.23
N GLU A 551 -9.33 -28.96 23.26
CA GLU A 551 -8.45 -30.11 23.30
C GLU A 551 -9.14 -31.32 23.89
N ILE A 552 -8.65 -32.50 23.51
CA ILE A 552 -9.10 -33.77 24.06
C ILE A 552 -7.92 -34.37 24.82
N GLY A 553 -8.11 -34.64 26.11
CA GLY A 553 -7.13 -35.28 26.98
C GLY A 553 -6.86 -36.74 26.58
N GLU A 554 -5.78 -37.32 27.09
CA GLU A 554 -5.43 -38.73 26.85
C GLU A 554 -6.50 -39.71 27.41
N ASP A 555 -7.29 -39.24 28.37
CA ASP A 555 -8.45 -39.91 28.97
C ASP A 555 -9.75 -39.71 28.19
N GLY A 556 -9.71 -38.99 27.06
CA GLY A 556 -10.88 -38.60 26.29
C GLY A 556 -11.64 -37.41 26.87
N ALA A 557 -11.12 -36.72 27.89
CA ALA A 557 -11.78 -35.56 28.48
C ALA A 557 -11.73 -34.34 27.54
N GLU A 558 -12.89 -33.73 27.33
CA GLU A 558 -13.02 -32.49 26.55
C GLU A 558 -12.62 -31.27 27.39
N ASN A 559 -11.59 -30.57 26.94
CA ASN A 559 -10.93 -29.49 27.67
C ASN A 559 -11.01 -28.17 26.90
N LEU A 560 -11.51 -27.13 27.58
CA LEU A 560 -11.49 -25.75 27.08
C LEU A 560 -10.33 -24.98 27.71
N CYS A 561 -9.51 -24.35 26.89
CA CYS A 561 -8.34 -23.60 27.32
C CYS A 561 -8.41 -22.13 26.91
N LEU A 562 -7.93 -21.26 27.80
CA LEU A 562 -7.73 -19.83 27.58
C LEU A 562 -6.26 -19.46 27.82
N TYR A 563 -5.88 -18.23 27.49
CA TYR A 563 -4.58 -17.69 27.90
C TYR A 563 -4.71 -16.82 29.15
N ASP A 564 -3.73 -16.87 30.03
CA ASP A 564 -3.58 -15.97 31.17
C ASP A 564 -2.14 -15.48 31.17
N ARG A 565 -1.94 -14.24 30.72
CA ARG A 565 -0.62 -13.61 30.60
C ARG A 565 0.33 -14.44 29.70
N GLY A 566 -0.20 -14.90 28.57
CA GLY A 566 0.55 -15.71 27.60
C GLY A 566 0.81 -17.17 28.00
N LYS A 567 0.30 -17.62 29.15
CA LYS A 567 0.33 -19.04 29.54
C LYS A 567 -1.04 -19.66 29.32
N LYS A 568 -1.06 -20.87 28.79
CA LYS A 568 -2.28 -21.66 28.65
C LYS A 568 -2.86 -22.01 30.02
N ARG A 569 -4.16 -21.80 30.18
CA ARG A 569 -4.94 -22.04 31.39
C ARG A 569 -6.15 -22.91 31.04
N LEU A 570 -6.25 -24.07 31.71
CA LEU A 570 -7.40 -24.95 31.59
C LEU A 570 -8.61 -24.35 32.34
N MET A 571 -9.79 -24.51 31.76
CA MET A 571 -11.05 -24.05 32.34
C MET A 571 -11.79 -25.23 32.97
N ASP A 572 -11.57 -25.42 34.27
CA ASP A 572 -12.21 -26.51 35.03
C ASP A 572 -13.74 -26.39 35.00
N ASN A 573 -14.44 -27.52 34.91
CA ASN A 573 -15.90 -27.64 34.92
C ASN A 573 -16.66 -26.92 33.78
N ASN A 574 -16.00 -26.53 32.70
CA ASN A 574 -16.66 -25.96 31.52
C ASN A 574 -16.83 -27.03 30.44
N ARG A 575 -18.07 -27.41 30.13
CA ARG A 575 -18.39 -28.35 29.05
C ARG A 575 -18.79 -27.60 27.78
N VAL A 576 -18.52 -28.20 26.62
CA VAL A 576 -18.94 -27.66 25.31
C VAL A 576 -19.84 -28.65 24.58
N LYS A 577 -20.86 -28.14 23.90
CA LYS A 577 -21.71 -28.87 22.97
C LYS A 577 -21.35 -28.49 21.55
N PHE A 578 -21.16 -29.48 20.68
CA PHE A 578 -21.05 -29.29 19.24
C PHE A 578 -22.39 -29.59 18.57
N GLY A 579 -22.59 -29.09 17.34
CA GLY A 579 -23.82 -29.32 16.58
C GLY A 579 -24.12 -30.82 16.40
N ASP A 580 -25.42 -31.15 16.35
CA ASP A 580 -25.89 -32.54 16.37
C ASP A 580 -25.22 -33.39 15.27
N GLY A 581 -24.55 -34.48 15.69
CA GLY A 581 -23.93 -35.47 14.80
C GLY A 581 -22.47 -35.21 14.41
N ILE A 582 -21.79 -34.20 14.97
CA ILE A 582 -20.37 -33.95 14.71
C ILE A 582 -19.51 -34.52 15.85
N ASP A 583 -18.47 -35.29 15.49
CA ASP A 583 -17.47 -35.80 16.44
C ASP A 583 -16.60 -34.65 17.01
N PRO A 584 -16.57 -34.45 18.34
CA PRO A 584 -15.70 -33.46 19.01
C PRO A 584 -14.23 -33.54 18.56
N SER A 585 -13.75 -34.74 18.20
CA SER A 585 -12.37 -34.98 17.74
C SER A 585 -11.97 -34.13 16.53
N ALA A 586 -12.93 -33.73 15.70
CA ALA A 586 -12.69 -32.88 14.54
C ALA A 586 -12.26 -31.43 14.91
N TYR A 587 -12.50 -31.02 16.16
CA TYR A 587 -12.19 -29.69 16.67
C TYR A 587 -10.92 -29.65 17.54
N ALA A 588 -10.34 -30.81 17.86
CA ALA A 588 -9.15 -30.89 18.70
C ALA A 588 -7.98 -30.08 18.13
N GLY A 589 -7.36 -29.25 18.98
CA GLY A 589 -6.26 -28.35 18.62
C GLY A 589 -6.70 -27.09 17.86
N LYS A 590 -8.00 -26.87 17.64
CA LYS A 590 -8.54 -25.68 16.97
C LYS A 590 -9.09 -24.69 17.98
N ILE A 591 -9.15 -23.43 17.55
CA ILE A 591 -9.83 -22.37 18.30
C ILE A 591 -11.30 -22.39 17.90
N VAL A 592 -12.19 -22.51 18.89
CA VAL A 592 -13.63 -22.55 18.72
C VAL A 592 -14.26 -21.34 19.41
N GLU A 593 -15.17 -20.67 18.71
CA GLU A 593 -15.98 -19.60 19.28
C GLU A 593 -17.25 -20.21 19.86
N CYS A 594 -17.46 -20.02 21.17
CA CYS A 594 -18.60 -20.60 21.88
C CYS A 594 -19.44 -19.53 22.54
N SER A 595 -20.77 -19.65 22.48
CA SER A 595 -21.72 -18.90 23.31
C SER A 595 -22.08 -19.72 24.55
N PHE A 596 -22.56 -19.07 25.61
CA PHE A 596 -22.95 -19.75 26.85
C PHE A 596 -24.46 -19.94 26.90
N ASP A 597 -24.89 -21.19 27.05
CA ASP A 597 -26.27 -21.55 27.34
C ASP A 597 -26.47 -21.58 28.87
N SER A 598 -27.24 -20.63 29.38
CA SER A 598 -27.53 -20.51 30.81
C SER A 598 -28.50 -21.56 31.33
N GLU A 599 -29.33 -22.16 30.47
CA GLU A 599 -30.31 -23.17 30.89
C GLU A 599 -29.63 -24.51 31.15
N GLU A 600 -28.77 -24.93 30.23
CA GLU A 600 -28.00 -26.19 30.33
C GLU A 600 -26.65 -26.00 31.06
N ASN A 601 -26.31 -24.76 31.42
CA ASN A 601 -25.05 -24.38 32.06
C ASN A 601 -23.82 -24.93 31.29
N MET A 602 -23.84 -24.77 29.97
CA MET A 602 -22.82 -25.31 29.07
C MET A 602 -22.49 -24.35 27.92
N TRP A 603 -21.28 -24.46 27.37
CA TRP A 603 -20.88 -23.73 26.18
C TRP A 603 -21.43 -24.41 24.92
N VAL A 604 -21.84 -23.64 23.93
CA VAL A 604 -22.29 -24.15 22.63
C VAL A 604 -21.33 -23.62 21.56
N CYS A 605 -20.69 -24.52 20.82
CA CYS A 605 -19.77 -24.14 19.74
C CYS A 605 -20.55 -23.51 18.59
N MET A 606 -20.25 -22.25 18.28
CA MET A 606 -20.83 -21.52 17.16
C MET A 606 -20.07 -21.81 15.86
N ARG A 607 -18.73 -21.70 15.90
CA ARG A 607 -17.86 -21.88 14.72
C ARG A 607 -16.40 -22.12 15.09
N VAL A 608 -15.61 -22.56 14.10
CA VAL A 608 -14.15 -22.62 14.17
C VAL A 608 -13.54 -21.28 13.74
N ARG A 609 -12.54 -20.82 14.48
CA ARG A 609 -11.80 -19.58 14.24
C ARG A 609 -10.46 -19.87 13.57
N THR A 610 -10.47 -20.04 12.25
CA THR A 610 -9.25 -20.23 11.46
C THR A 610 -8.42 -18.94 11.32
N ASP A 611 -9.04 -17.79 11.57
CA ASP A 611 -8.41 -16.45 11.57
C ASP A 611 -7.53 -16.21 12.81
N LYS A 612 -7.70 -17.02 13.87
CA LYS A 612 -6.99 -16.85 15.14
C LYS A 612 -5.90 -17.89 15.31
N THR A 613 -4.79 -17.46 15.88
CA THR A 613 -3.68 -18.32 16.28
C THR A 613 -3.64 -18.57 17.79
N THR A 614 -4.35 -17.75 18.58
CA THR A 614 -4.41 -17.87 20.05
C THR A 614 -5.85 -17.72 20.57
N PRO A 615 -6.25 -18.45 21.63
CA PRO A 615 -7.54 -18.27 22.28
C PRO A 615 -7.62 -16.92 22.99
N ASN A 616 -8.78 -16.59 23.56
CA ASN A 616 -8.94 -15.36 24.34
C ASN A 616 -8.12 -15.38 25.63
N GLU A 617 -7.75 -14.17 26.09
CA GLU A 617 -7.19 -13.96 27.42
C GLU A 617 -8.27 -14.12 28.50
N PHE A 618 -7.90 -14.60 29.68
CA PHE A 618 -8.78 -14.85 30.82
C PHE A 618 -9.52 -13.57 31.26
N ASN A 619 -8.88 -12.41 31.11
CA ASN A 619 -9.52 -11.12 31.34
C ASN A 619 -10.68 -10.83 30.38
N THR A 620 -10.60 -11.28 29.13
CA THR A 620 -11.70 -11.18 28.16
C THR A 620 -12.83 -12.10 28.58
N TYR A 621 -12.53 -13.36 28.93
CA TYR A 621 -13.51 -14.30 29.48
C TYR A 621 -14.24 -13.73 30.69
N ARG A 622 -13.54 -13.17 31.68
CA ARG A 622 -14.16 -12.55 32.86
C ARG A 622 -15.14 -11.44 32.50
N LYS A 623 -14.83 -10.62 31.49
CA LYS A 623 -15.71 -9.54 31.03
C LYS A 623 -16.95 -10.09 30.31
N VAL A 624 -16.77 -11.12 29.48
CA VAL A 624 -17.89 -11.79 28.80
C VAL A 624 -18.80 -12.49 29.82
N MET A 625 -18.23 -13.21 30.80
CA MET A 625 -19.00 -13.82 31.88
C MET A 625 -19.75 -12.79 32.73
N LYS A 626 -19.15 -11.62 33.01
CA LYS A 626 -19.88 -10.52 33.66
C LYS A 626 -21.09 -10.10 32.82
N SER A 627 -20.91 -9.92 31.51
CA SER A 627 -21.98 -9.56 30.58
C SER A 627 -23.11 -10.59 30.55
N ILE A 628 -22.76 -11.89 30.56
CA ILE A 628 -23.72 -13.00 30.62
C ILE A 628 -24.46 -12.99 31.98
N THR A 629 -23.73 -12.78 33.08
CA THR A 629 -24.30 -12.77 34.44
C THR A 629 -25.25 -11.59 34.66
N ASP A 630 -24.88 -10.41 34.17
CA ASP A 630 -25.72 -9.21 34.27
C ASP A 630 -27.04 -9.36 33.50
N ASN A 631 -27.02 -10.21 32.46
CA ASN A 631 -28.12 -10.63 31.60
C ASN A 631 -29.04 -9.47 31.21
N ILE A 632 -28.46 -8.42 30.63
CA ILE A 632 -29.22 -7.28 30.12
C ILE A 632 -29.86 -7.71 28.80
N THR A 633 -31.08 -8.24 28.87
CA THR A 633 -31.87 -8.62 27.68
C THR A 633 -32.38 -7.39 26.94
N GLU A 634 -32.90 -7.60 25.72
CA GLU A 634 -33.59 -6.54 24.96
C GLU A 634 -34.71 -5.89 25.80
N GLU A 635 -35.50 -6.69 26.50
CA GLU A 635 -36.62 -6.20 27.31
C GLU A 635 -36.14 -5.33 28.48
N VAL A 636 -35.11 -5.78 29.20
CA VAL A 636 -34.52 -5.02 30.31
C VAL A 636 -33.98 -3.69 29.80
N LEU A 637 -33.25 -3.72 28.69
CA LEU A 637 -32.68 -2.51 28.07
C LEU A 637 -33.77 -1.52 27.65
N LEU A 638 -34.84 -2.00 27.01
CA LEU A 638 -35.95 -1.14 26.57
C LEU A 638 -36.72 -0.54 27.74
N ASN A 639 -36.93 -1.30 28.81
CA ASN A 639 -37.58 -0.82 30.03
C ASN A 639 -36.74 0.30 30.69
N GLU A 640 -35.44 0.09 30.83
CA GLU A 640 -34.51 1.07 31.39
C GLU A 640 -34.46 2.35 30.53
N ILE A 641 -34.37 2.21 29.21
CA ILE A 641 -34.45 3.35 28.29
C ILE A 641 -35.78 4.09 28.42
N GLY A 642 -36.89 3.36 28.59
CA GLY A 642 -38.23 3.93 28.79
C GLY A 642 -38.31 4.86 30.01
N GLU A 643 -37.62 4.53 31.09
CA GLU A 643 -37.50 5.40 32.27
C GLU A 643 -36.51 6.56 32.03
N ILE A 644 -35.37 6.28 31.38
CA ILE A 644 -34.33 7.29 31.08
C ILE A 644 -34.89 8.45 30.24
N ILE A 645 -35.67 8.15 29.19
CA ILE A 645 -36.16 9.18 28.27
C ILE A 645 -37.20 10.12 28.90
N ARG A 646 -37.76 9.76 30.07
CA ARG A 646 -38.67 10.61 30.84
C ARG A 646 -37.93 11.62 31.72
N LEU A 647 -36.62 11.46 31.90
CA LEU A 647 -35.81 12.43 32.64
C LEU A 647 -35.82 13.79 31.90
N PRO A 648 -35.84 14.93 32.62
CA PRO A 648 -35.95 16.26 32.01
C PRO A 648 -34.93 16.51 30.89
N MET A 649 -33.69 16.06 31.09
CA MET A 649 -32.60 16.16 30.10
C MET A 649 -32.97 15.60 28.72
N TYR A 650 -33.68 14.46 28.69
CA TYR A 650 -34.11 13.82 27.45
C TYR A 650 -35.45 14.39 26.96
N ALA A 651 -36.40 14.62 27.87
CA ALA A 651 -37.73 15.11 27.55
C ALA A 651 -37.69 16.48 26.85
N ASP A 652 -36.90 17.43 27.38
CA ASP A 652 -36.76 18.78 26.82
C ASP A 652 -36.17 18.72 25.41
N ARG A 653 -35.20 17.82 25.21
CA ARG A 653 -34.51 17.68 23.93
C ARG A 653 -35.35 16.99 22.87
N ILE A 654 -36.09 15.93 23.23
CA ILE A 654 -37.09 15.30 22.37
C ILE A 654 -38.15 16.34 21.94
N GLN A 655 -38.54 17.23 22.87
CA GLN A 655 -39.48 18.31 22.55
C GLN A 655 -38.87 19.34 21.59
N SER A 656 -37.61 19.71 21.78
CA SER A 656 -36.88 20.62 20.88
C SER A 656 -36.75 20.03 19.47
N ASP A 657 -36.31 18.78 19.35
CA ASP A 657 -36.12 18.10 18.07
C ASP A 657 -37.44 17.87 17.34
N SER A 658 -38.50 17.49 18.07
CA SER A 658 -39.83 17.35 17.47
C SER A 658 -40.41 18.69 16.99
N ARG A 659 -40.11 19.81 17.69
CA ARG A 659 -40.45 21.15 17.22
C ARG A 659 -39.65 21.56 15.98
N ALA A 660 -38.36 21.22 15.93
CA ALA A 660 -37.50 21.47 14.76
C ALA A 660 -37.98 20.66 13.53
N MET A 661 -38.33 19.38 13.70
CA MET A 661 -38.89 18.55 12.63
C MET A 661 -40.25 19.04 12.14
N LYS A 662 -41.11 19.57 13.03
CA LYS A 662 -42.39 20.20 12.65
C LYS A 662 -42.18 21.51 11.87
N LYS A 663 -41.16 22.29 12.21
CA LYS A 663 -40.80 23.53 11.48
C LYS A 663 -40.12 23.25 10.14
N GLY A 664 -39.38 22.15 10.00
CA GLY A 664 -38.74 21.72 8.75
C GLY A 664 -39.68 21.07 7.72
N LYS A 665 -40.93 20.77 8.10
CA LYS A 665 -41.99 20.29 7.19
C LYS A 665 -42.98 21.40 6.82
N GLN A 666 -42.51 22.44 6.12
CA GLN A 666 -43.39 23.12 5.16
C GLN A 666 -43.11 22.50 3.79
N PRO A 667 -44.09 21.79 3.18
CA PRO A 667 -43.88 21.16 1.89
C PRO A 667 -43.80 22.25 0.82
N ALA A 668 -42.67 22.33 0.13
CA ALA A 668 -42.68 22.85 -1.23
C ALA A 668 -43.57 21.90 -2.06
N GLN A 669 -44.78 22.34 -2.35
CA GLN A 669 -45.56 21.81 -3.46
C GLN A 669 -44.69 21.88 -4.72
N ARG A 670 -44.15 20.76 -5.16
CA ARG A 670 -43.81 20.55 -6.57
C ARG A 670 -44.80 19.55 -7.12
N LYS A 671 -45.70 20.08 -7.95
CA LYS A 671 -46.65 19.35 -8.80
C LYS A 671 -45.89 18.39 -9.72
N MET A 672 -46.57 17.26 -9.97
CA MET A 672 -46.45 16.27 -11.05
C MET A 672 -45.21 16.31 -11.95
#